data_AF-A0A194R8S1-F1
#
_entry.id   AF-A0A194R8S1-F1
#
_cell.length_a   1.000
_cell.length_b   1.000
_cell.length_c   1.000
_cell.angle_alpha   90.00
_cell.angle_beta   90.00
_cell.angle_gamma   90.00
#
_symmetry.space_group_name_H-M   'P 1'
#
loop_
_entity.id
_entity.type
_entity.pdbx_description
1 polymer ?
#
loop_
_entity_poly.entity_id
_entity_poly.type
_entity_poly.pdbx_seq_one_letter_code
_entity_poly.pdbx_strand_id
1 'polypeptide(L)'
;MLFVTTNFVNGTLTHPNIQRLIHDTSEQFDAVIVEWLYSELYAGFASVFDCPLIWSSSLDPHWLVLDLIDEVPNPAYNPQHLADIVTPLGFWNRAQELWHVIHTKYFKWRLRHRENQIFNNAFASSVALRGRKLPPLNEVRYSGSLILGNSHLSAGTAIRLPPNYIPIGGYHIKENIDSLPSNLQEIADNAQNGFIYFSMGSMLKSSRIPDEMKKGLLDVFSKLNQTIIWKFEQDLPDRPKNVHIVSWAPQLSILDKHNSQVYGRIIRELFISSLRDKDVNMLLRDTNQRFDLVVAEWMFNDLYAGLSALYDCPLLWFSATESHWMMLRLLEDIINLQDKASKHIPPFITSYIIQDMYLRSLDKESFNKIFEPLMAVRGQPLQPYVELMYYSSLVLVYSHVLLGDVTRWPENFKPVAGYHIDQKVKPLPKDLKSIMDNAKYGVIYFSLGSHLKSKDLPDEFKQEFIDMLRKLKQTVIWKLESEYPDLPNNVHIIKWAPQQSILAIKSHDILNHALVNILLEAGYEVTHITVTPSKKLHPNLRQINVSSNTKVGNRLNLKSAINSPNGIENDRHFTHFVTKMFTKVLQHSDTDKLLIDTTQRFDLIISEWLFNDMYTGLAALYDYPLIWFFTTEPHWMLLRTIDKDTTTPNLVKDIYERGAFKKVFGPLMALRGKSFRTYEEMMSVASLVFMNSHQGLSKADVWPDKFIPVAGYHIDEDIKPLPNDLKIVMDNAKFGVIYFSLGSYLDGHDIPEEQMDDLIDMFGELKQTIIWNLDLTFVRLPSNIHVINWAPQQSILAHPNCILFITHGGVISKIESVHFGVPTIGIPVYGDQFANVESSVMKGISIKVNVSGFLARDIKNAIVEMLSTPSYRQNIRKVSKSFHNRTMSPKEELLHRVNQTIRSGVPELLKPGRAAVFKEIFVSILVILLILSTIFGKQIIEGSQKYKIL
;
A
#
# COMPACT_ATOMS: atom_id res chain seq x y z
N MET A 1 -23.23 33.09 13.78
CA MET A 1 -21.76 33.16 13.93
C MET A 1 -21.20 34.33 13.12
N LEU A 2 -20.89 34.18 11.82
CA LEU A 2 -20.28 35.21 10.93
C LEU A 2 -20.44 36.69 11.36
N PHE A 3 -21.67 37.23 11.35
CA PHE A 3 -21.98 38.63 11.69
C PHE A 3 -21.49 39.08 13.08
N VAL A 4 -21.53 38.19 14.08
CA VAL A 4 -21.02 38.46 15.43
C VAL A 4 -19.50 38.61 15.39
N THR A 5 -18.81 37.71 14.67
CA THR A 5 -17.36 37.76 14.54
C THR A 5 -16.90 38.96 13.71
N THR A 6 -17.61 39.33 12.64
CA THR A 6 -17.37 40.58 11.89
C THR A 6 -17.47 41.81 12.80
N ASN A 7 -18.45 41.86 13.71
CA ASN A 7 -18.60 42.97 14.65
C ASN A 7 -17.49 42.98 15.72
N PHE A 8 -17.10 41.81 16.24
CA PHE A 8 -16.01 41.67 17.21
C PHE A 8 -14.67 42.10 16.61
N VAL A 9 -14.34 41.59 15.42
CA VAL A 9 -13.12 41.94 14.67
C VAL A 9 -13.09 43.43 14.33
N ASN A 10 -14.22 44.04 13.94
CA ASN A 10 -14.31 45.49 13.77
C ASN A 10 -13.99 46.24 15.07
N GLY A 11 -14.48 45.78 16.22
CA GLY A 11 -14.17 46.36 17.53
C GLY A 11 -12.68 46.26 17.90
N THR A 12 -12.02 45.13 17.60
CA THR A 12 -10.57 44.97 17.74
C THR A 12 -9.80 45.93 16.84
N LEU A 13 -10.17 45.98 15.55
CA LEU A 13 -9.49 46.82 14.56
C LEU A 13 -9.63 48.32 14.86
N THR A 14 -10.76 48.78 15.40
CA THR A 14 -10.95 50.18 15.81
C THR A 14 -10.46 50.48 17.23
N HIS A 15 -9.88 49.51 17.95
CA HIS A 15 -9.40 49.72 19.31
C HIS A 15 -8.17 50.67 19.34
N PRO A 16 -8.12 51.69 20.22
CA PRO A 16 -7.06 52.71 20.20
C PRO A 16 -5.62 52.18 20.26
N ASN A 17 -5.37 51.07 20.94
CA ASN A 17 -4.02 50.48 21.00
C ASN A 17 -3.63 49.79 19.68
N ILE A 18 -4.57 49.17 18.97
CA ILE A 18 -4.33 48.58 17.64
C ILE A 18 -4.13 49.70 16.62
N GLN A 19 -4.98 50.73 16.67
CA GLN A 19 -4.86 51.92 15.81
C GLN A 19 -3.52 52.65 16.02
N ARG A 20 -3.02 52.76 17.26
CA ARG A 20 -1.67 53.29 17.55
C ARG A 20 -0.58 52.45 16.88
N LEU A 21 -0.59 51.13 17.10
CA LEU A 21 0.41 50.20 16.56
C LEU A 21 0.54 50.29 15.02
N ILE A 22 -0.58 50.31 14.29
CA ILE A 22 -0.53 50.37 12.81
C ILE A 22 -0.21 51.76 12.27
N HIS A 23 -0.44 52.84 13.03
CA HIS A 23 -0.12 54.21 12.60
C HIS A 23 1.31 54.66 12.94
N ASP A 24 1.97 54.03 13.91
CA ASP A 24 3.40 54.24 14.13
C ASP A 24 4.18 53.66 12.94
N THR A 25 4.98 54.48 12.25
CA THR A 25 5.75 54.08 11.06
C THR A 25 7.13 53.53 11.39
N SER A 26 7.58 53.60 12.65
CA SER A 26 8.83 52.99 13.11
C SER A 26 8.69 51.49 13.35
N GLU A 27 7.48 51.02 13.67
CA GLU A 27 7.16 49.60 13.88
C GLU A 27 7.21 48.79 12.58
N GLN A 28 7.98 47.68 12.62
CA GLN A 28 8.24 46.73 11.53
C GLN A 28 8.18 45.31 12.08
N PHE A 29 7.74 44.35 11.26
CA PHE A 29 7.62 42.93 11.65
C PHE A 29 8.00 42.01 10.49
N ASP A 30 8.72 40.93 10.77
CA ASP A 30 9.15 39.96 9.76
C ASP A 30 8.01 39.04 9.27
N ALA A 31 6.93 38.90 10.05
CA ALA A 31 5.73 38.14 9.70
C ALA A 31 4.51 38.61 10.53
N VAL A 32 3.30 38.39 9.99
CA VAL A 32 2.03 38.60 10.69
C VAL A 32 1.33 37.26 10.89
N ILE A 33 1.16 36.86 12.16
CA ILE A 33 0.41 35.66 12.55
C ILE A 33 -0.94 36.09 13.14
N VAL A 34 -2.05 35.66 12.54
CA VAL A 34 -3.40 36.10 12.94
C VAL A 34 -4.40 34.94 12.96
N GLU A 35 -5.29 34.91 13.96
CA GLU A 35 -6.31 33.88 14.06
C GLU A 35 -7.39 34.07 12.97
N TRP A 36 -7.54 33.07 12.08
CA TRP A 36 -8.75 32.87 11.32
C TRP A 36 -9.83 32.27 12.23
N LEU A 37 -10.78 33.12 12.61
CA LEU A 37 -12.03 32.72 13.23
C LEU A 37 -13.18 33.33 12.40
N TYR A 38 -13.55 32.66 11.30
CA TYR A 38 -14.65 33.06 10.40
C TYR A 38 -14.54 34.46 9.76
N SER A 39 -13.38 35.12 9.79
CA SER A 39 -13.19 36.44 9.18
C SER A 39 -11.79 36.60 8.62
N GLU A 40 -11.68 37.12 7.40
CA GLU A 40 -10.41 37.35 6.73
C GLU A 40 -9.87 38.79 6.93
N LEU A 41 -10.53 39.62 7.74
CA LEU A 41 -10.21 41.05 7.86
C LEU A 41 -8.81 41.32 8.44
N TYR A 42 -8.28 40.45 9.30
CA TYR A 42 -6.97 40.62 9.91
C TYR A 42 -5.80 40.49 8.91
N ALA A 43 -6.04 40.01 7.68
CA ALA A 43 -5.04 39.98 6.61
C ALA A 43 -4.44 41.38 6.31
N GLY A 44 -5.16 42.46 6.63
CA GLY A 44 -4.70 43.83 6.40
C GLY A 44 -3.49 44.25 7.24
N PHE A 45 -3.17 43.56 8.34
CA PHE A 45 -1.93 43.78 9.08
C PHE A 45 -0.70 43.47 8.23
N ALA A 46 -0.73 42.40 7.43
CA ALA A 46 0.35 42.09 6.49
C ALA A 46 0.53 43.21 5.44
N SER A 47 -0.57 43.79 4.95
CA SER A 47 -0.52 44.98 4.08
C SER A 47 0.07 46.21 4.77
N VAL A 48 -0.08 46.38 6.09
CA VAL A 48 0.58 47.48 6.83
C VAL A 48 2.08 47.24 6.91
N PHE A 49 2.52 46.05 7.29
CA PHE A 49 3.94 45.79 7.59
C PHE A 49 4.77 45.26 6.40
N ASP A 50 4.16 44.99 5.24
CA ASP A 50 4.80 44.48 4.01
C ASP A 50 5.42 43.08 4.15
N CYS A 51 4.96 42.30 5.14
CA CYS A 51 5.51 41.01 5.53
C CYS A 51 4.59 39.83 5.16
N PRO A 52 5.10 38.58 5.13
CA PRO A 52 4.28 37.37 4.97
C PRO A 52 3.12 37.25 5.97
N LEU A 53 2.01 36.71 5.48
CA LEU A 53 0.80 36.42 6.27
C LEU A 53 0.76 34.93 6.63
N ILE A 54 0.59 34.64 7.92
CA ILE A 54 0.35 33.31 8.46
C ILE A 54 -1.03 33.33 9.14
N TRP A 55 -1.94 32.46 8.70
CA TRP A 55 -3.16 32.20 9.45
C TRP A 55 -2.87 31.22 10.58
N SER A 56 -3.48 31.42 11.75
CA SER A 56 -3.66 30.40 12.77
C SER A 56 -5.14 30.03 12.81
N SER A 57 -5.50 28.76 12.96
CA SER A 57 -6.90 28.37 13.15
C SER A 57 -7.07 27.49 14.38
N SER A 58 -7.94 27.90 15.29
CA SER A 58 -8.30 27.14 16.49
C SER A 58 -9.16 25.90 16.21
N LEU A 59 -9.48 25.63 14.94
CA LEU A 59 -10.39 24.59 14.45
C LEU A 59 -9.68 23.56 13.56
N ASP A 60 -10.28 22.38 13.44
CA ASP A 60 -9.86 21.34 12.50
C ASP A 60 -9.87 21.82 11.02
N PRO A 61 -9.05 21.21 10.14
CA PRO A 61 -9.01 21.53 8.72
C PRO A 61 -10.37 21.30 8.06
N HIS A 62 -10.90 22.37 7.46
CA HIS A 62 -12.22 22.35 6.83
C HIS A 62 -12.28 23.34 5.67
N TRP A 63 -13.33 23.22 4.85
CA TRP A 63 -13.40 23.88 3.55
C TRP A 63 -13.31 25.40 3.57
N LEU A 64 -13.71 26.09 4.65
CA LEU A 64 -13.62 27.57 4.74
C LEU A 64 -12.20 28.09 5.01
N VAL A 65 -11.33 27.25 5.57
CA VAL A 65 -9.91 27.54 5.81
C VAL A 65 -9.07 27.10 4.61
N LEU A 66 -9.39 25.94 4.03
CA LEU A 66 -8.70 25.42 2.85
C LEU A 66 -8.99 26.24 1.59
N ASP A 67 -10.21 26.79 1.41
CA ASP A 67 -10.58 27.75 0.35
C ASP A 67 -9.70 29.04 0.34
N LEU A 68 -8.87 29.28 1.36
CA LEU A 68 -7.91 30.39 1.43
C LEU A 68 -6.52 30.07 0.82
N ILE A 69 -6.19 28.80 0.58
CA ILE A 69 -4.85 28.34 0.18
C ILE A 69 -4.82 27.23 -0.88
N ASP A 70 -5.91 26.49 -1.08
CA ASP A 70 -6.03 25.36 -2.02
C ASP A 70 -7.50 25.17 -2.46
N GLU A 71 -7.79 24.13 -3.24
CA GLU A 71 -9.15 23.78 -3.67
C GLU A 71 -10.10 23.40 -2.52
N VAL A 72 -11.40 23.61 -2.76
CA VAL A 72 -12.48 23.26 -1.82
C VAL A 72 -12.65 21.74 -1.71
N PRO A 73 -12.50 21.13 -0.51
CA PRO A 73 -12.79 19.72 -0.30
C PRO A 73 -14.23 19.35 -0.67
N ASN A 74 -14.41 18.20 -1.33
CA ASN A 74 -15.71 17.77 -1.83
C ASN A 74 -16.71 17.51 -0.67
N PRO A 75 -17.87 18.21 -0.62
CA PRO A 75 -18.83 18.10 0.48
C PRO A 75 -19.55 16.75 0.58
N ALA A 76 -19.40 15.88 -0.43
CA ALA A 76 -20.02 14.54 -0.40
C ALA A 76 -19.33 13.54 0.54
N TYR A 77 -18.12 13.86 1.02
CA TYR A 77 -17.38 13.08 2.01
C TYR A 77 -16.57 13.93 3.01
N ASN A 78 -16.48 15.25 2.83
CA ASN A 78 -16.00 16.18 3.85
C ASN A 78 -17.20 17.00 4.37
N PRO A 79 -17.88 16.56 5.46
CA PRO A 79 -18.97 17.34 6.04
C PRO A 79 -18.46 18.70 6.55
N GLN A 80 -19.34 19.69 6.64
CA GLN A 80 -19.03 20.94 7.31
C GLN A 80 -18.66 20.67 8.77
N HIS A 81 -17.63 21.35 9.28
CA HIS A 81 -17.13 21.26 10.67
C HIS A 81 -18.11 21.72 11.77
N LEU A 82 -19.36 22.04 11.41
CA LEU A 82 -20.48 22.31 12.33
C LEU A 82 -21.68 21.35 12.12
N ALA A 83 -21.57 20.38 11.22
CA ALA A 83 -22.61 19.40 10.96
C ALA A 83 -22.53 18.26 11.99
N ASP A 84 -23.65 17.91 12.61
CA ASP A 84 -23.76 16.72 13.48
C ASP A 84 -23.89 15.43 12.64
N ILE A 85 -22.98 15.25 11.69
CA ILE A 85 -23.00 14.16 10.72
C ILE A 85 -21.57 13.65 10.48
N VAL A 86 -21.31 12.40 10.89
CA VAL A 86 -20.04 11.71 10.67
C VAL A 86 -20.11 10.88 9.38
N THR A 87 -18.98 10.73 8.69
CA THR A 87 -18.88 9.90 7.48
C THR A 87 -19.11 8.41 7.78
N PRO A 88 -19.73 7.64 6.86
CA PRO A 88 -20.16 8.00 5.50
C PRO A 88 -21.48 8.78 5.49
N LEU A 89 -21.55 9.82 4.65
CA LEU A 89 -22.77 10.61 4.47
C LEU A 89 -23.76 9.84 3.57
N GLY A 90 -25.04 9.80 3.96
CA GLY A 90 -26.14 9.28 3.12
C GLY A 90 -26.50 10.23 1.95
N PHE A 91 -27.39 9.81 1.03
CA PHE A 91 -27.75 10.65 -0.13
C PHE A 91 -28.28 12.04 0.27
N TRP A 92 -29.24 12.08 1.19
CA TRP A 92 -29.82 13.32 1.68
C TRP A 92 -28.79 14.18 2.44
N ASN A 93 -27.94 13.55 3.26
CA ASN A 93 -26.86 14.23 3.98
C ASN A 93 -25.89 14.90 2.98
N ARG A 94 -25.49 14.23 1.90
CA ARG A 94 -24.61 14.80 0.85
C ARG A 94 -25.28 15.95 0.09
N ALA A 95 -26.59 15.88 -0.15
CA ALA A 95 -27.36 16.98 -0.72
C ALA A 95 -27.48 18.17 0.26
N GLN A 96 -27.60 17.89 1.56
CA GLN A 96 -27.58 18.89 2.63
C GLN A 96 -26.21 19.58 2.71
N GLU A 97 -25.09 18.85 2.74
CA GLU A 97 -23.74 19.45 2.75
C GLU A 97 -23.48 20.32 1.52
N LEU A 98 -23.88 19.87 0.32
CA LEU A 98 -23.80 20.68 -0.90
C LEU A 98 -24.62 21.97 -0.77
N TRP A 99 -25.85 21.90 -0.23
CA TRP A 99 -26.65 23.08 0.08
C TRP A 99 -25.97 23.99 1.12
N HIS A 100 -25.33 23.43 2.15
CA HIS A 100 -24.64 24.20 3.19
C HIS A 100 -23.45 24.98 2.63
N VAL A 101 -22.66 24.40 1.71
CA VAL A 101 -21.60 25.12 1.00
C VAL A 101 -22.16 26.25 0.14
N ILE A 102 -23.20 25.99 -0.66
CA ILE A 102 -23.86 27.00 -1.52
C ILE A 102 -24.42 28.16 -0.69
N HIS A 103 -25.18 27.83 0.36
CA HIS A 103 -25.77 28.77 1.31
C HIS A 103 -24.69 29.62 2.01
N THR A 104 -23.60 29.00 2.46
CA THR A 104 -22.51 29.72 3.14
C THR A 104 -21.74 30.63 2.19
N LYS A 105 -21.47 30.20 0.94
CA LYS A 105 -20.86 31.09 -0.07
C LYS A 105 -21.78 32.27 -0.43
N TYR A 106 -23.10 32.07 -0.48
CA TYR A 106 -24.08 33.18 -0.64
C TYR A 106 -24.08 34.17 0.54
N PHE A 107 -24.01 33.67 1.78
CA PHE A 107 -23.94 34.54 2.96
C PHE A 107 -22.60 35.30 3.07
N LYS A 108 -21.45 34.67 2.77
CA LYS A 108 -20.16 35.40 2.65
C LYS A 108 -20.23 36.45 1.54
N TRP A 109 -20.83 36.17 0.39
CA TRP A 109 -21.01 37.14 -0.70
C TRP A 109 -21.81 38.38 -0.26
N ARG A 110 -22.95 38.21 0.44
CA ARG A 110 -23.72 39.34 1.01
C ARG A 110 -22.90 40.18 2.00
N LEU A 111 -22.11 39.54 2.88
CA LEU A 111 -21.31 40.24 3.89
C LEU A 111 -20.11 40.99 3.29
N ARG A 112 -19.59 40.55 2.14
CA ARG A 112 -18.33 41.04 1.56
C ARG A 112 -18.28 42.54 1.30
N HIS A 113 -19.41 43.19 1.00
CA HIS A 113 -19.46 44.65 0.86
C HIS A 113 -19.14 45.37 2.19
N ARG A 114 -19.72 44.90 3.30
CA ARG A 114 -19.48 45.46 4.64
C ARG A 114 -18.08 45.12 5.14
N GLU A 115 -17.59 43.91 4.85
CA GLU A 115 -16.21 43.51 5.17
C GLU A 115 -15.18 44.37 4.43
N ASN A 116 -15.41 44.66 3.13
CA ASN A 116 -14.57 45.60 2.38
C ASN A 116 -14.57 47.02 2.98
N GLN A 117 -15.72 47.53 3.46
CA GLN A 117 -15.78 48.83 4.14
C GLN A 117 -14.96 48.84 5.44
N ILE A 118 -15.13 47.82 6.29
CA ILE A 118 -14.39 47.68 7.56
C ILE A 118 -12.88 47.61 7.29
N PHE A 119 -12.47 46.79 6.31
CA PHE A 119 -11.06 46.62 5.94
C PHE A 119 -10.39 47.92 5.47
N ASN A 120 -11.04 48.65 4.56
CA ASN A 120 -10.50 49.93 4.07
C ASN A 120 -10.44 50.96 5.21
N ASN A 121 -11.50 51.08 6.02
CA ASN A 121 -11.55 52.04 7.13
C ASN A 121 -10.51 51.73 8.23
N ALA A 122 -10.14 50.46 8.43
CA ALA A 122 -9.18 50.06 9.45
C ALA A 122 -7.72 50.28 9.05
N PHE A 123 -7.38 50.14 7.76
CA PHE A 123 -5.98 50.02 7.31
C PHE A 123 -5.52 51.05 6.26
N ALA A 124 -6.42 51.71 5.53
CA ALA A 124 -6.02 52.50 4.34
C ALA A 124 -5.09 53.68 4.70
N SER A 125 -5.32 54.36 5.82
CA SER A 125 -4.43 55.42 6.33
C SER A 125 -3.06 54.88 6.73
N SER A 126 -3.01 53.75 7.44
CA SER A 126 -1.79 53.12 7.96
C SER A 126 -0.84 52.61 6.86
N VAL A 127 -1.39 52.11 5.75
CA VAL A 127 -0.61 51.73 4.56
C VAL A 127 -0.16 52.97 3.78
N ALA A 128 -1.02 53.99 3.66
CA ALA A 128 -0.68 55.24 2.97
C ALA A 128 0.44 56.04 3.68
N LEU A 129 0.48 56.02 5.02
CA LEU A 129 1.59 56.58 5.81
C LEU A 129 2.94 55.89 5.54
N ARG A 130 2.92 54.66 5.03
CA ARG A 130 4.10 53.89 4.59
C ARG A 130 4.34 53.97 3.07
N GLY A 131 3.72 54.94 2.39
CA GLY A 131 3.92 55.22 0.96
C GLY A 131 3.34 54.17 0.00
N ARG A 132 2.60 53.16 0.50
CA ARG A 132 2.02 52.06 -0.28
C ARG A 132 0.51 52.24 -0.44
N LYS A 133 -0.10 51.45 -1.34
CA LYS A 133 -1.55 51.40 -1.56
C LYS A 133 -2.10 50.10 -0.98
N LEU A 134 -3.12 50.19 -0.13
CA LEU A 134 -3.83 49.02 0.40
C LEU A 134 -4.43 48.17 -0.75
N PRO A 135 -4.06 46.89 -0.91
CA PRO A 135 -4.68 46.02 -1.91
C PRO A 135 -6.09 45.57 -1.48
N PRO A 136 -6.98 45.16 -2.40
CA PRO A 136 -8.32 44.68 -2.07
C PRO A 136 -8.33 43.45 -1.15
N LEU A 137 -9.24 43.40 -0.18
CA LEU A 137 -9.43 42.26 0.74
C LEU A 137 -9.62 40.92 0.01
N ASN A 138 -10.21 40.92 -1.20
CA ASN A 138 -10.38 39.72 -2.01
C ASN A 138 -9.05 39.14 -2.55
N GLU A 139 -7.98 39.95 -2.60
CA GLU A 139 -6.62 39.52 -2.97
C GLU A 139 -5.82 39.17 -1.71
N VAL A 140 -5.75 40.08 -0.73
CA VAL A 140 -4.92 39.89 0.49
C VAL A 140 -5.37 38.68 1.33
N ARG A 141 -6.66 38.31 1.32
CA ARG A 141 -7.12 37.10 2.04
C ARG A 141 -6.48 35.80 1.55
N TYR A 142 -5.96 35.79 0.32
CA TYR A 142 -5.30 34.65 -0.32
C TYR A 142 -3.77 34.74 -0.28
N SER A 143 -3.18 35.80 0.30
CA SER A 143 -1.72 35.91 0.45
C SER A 143 -1.17 35.14 1.66
N GLY A 144 -1.95 34.20 2.21
CA GLY A 144 -1.52 33.35 3.32
C GLY A 144 -0.43 32.40 2.88
N SER A 145 0.81 32.65 3.31
CA SER A 145 1.97 31.82 3.01
C SER A 145 1.93 30.48 3.77
N LEU A 146 1.24 30.45 4.90
CA LEU A 146 1.07 29.28 5.76
C LEU A 146 -0.26 29.35 6.52
N ILE A 147 -0.81 28.18 6.86
CA ILE A 147 -1.87 28.04 7.86
C ILE A 147 -1.41 27.08 8.95
N LEU A 148 -1.36 27.58 10.19
CA LEU A 148 -1.12 26.80 11.41
C LEU A 148 -2.46 26.31 11.96
N GLY A 149 -2.72 25.01 11.92
CA GLY A 149 -3.95 24.41 12.43
C GLY A 149 -3.80 23.91 13.88
N ASN A 150 -4.72 24.26 14.77
CA ASN A 150 -4.90 23.60 16.07
C ASN A 150 -5.59 22.23 15.89
N SER A 151 -5.03 21.42 15.01
CA SER A 151 -5.46 20.09 14.62
C SER A 151 -4.28 19.13 14.77
N HIS A 152 -4.57 17.87 15.01
CA HIS A 152 -3.58 16.80 15.05
C HIS A 152 -4.16 15.60 14.31
N LEU A 153 -3.32 14.82 13.62
CA LEU A 153 -3.80 13.76 12.73
C LEU A 153 -4.53 12.61 13.46
N SER A 154 -4.34 12.47 14.77
CA SER A 154 -5.13 11.61 15.67
C SER A 154 -6.51 12.14 16.06
N ALA A 155 -6.76 13.44 15.94
CA ALA A 155 -7.91 14.10 16.57
C ALA A 155 -9.08 14.30 15.57
N GLY A 156 -8.76 14.77 14.36
CA GLY A 156 -9.73 15.15 13.34
C GLY A 156 -10.04 14.02 12.33
N THR A 157 -11.01 14.29 11.44
CA THR A 157 -11.31 13.40 10.31
C THR A 157 -10.25 13.49 9.22
N ALA A 158 -9.85 12.34 8.66
CA ALA A 158 -8.89 12.27 7.56
C ALA A 158 -9.36 13.08 6.33
N ILE A 159 -8.62 14.14 6.01
CA ILE A 159 -8.87 15.09 4.91
C ILE A 159 -7.56 15.32 4.14
N ARG A 160 -7.65 15.65 2.85
CA ARG A 160 -6.47 16.10 2.08
C ARG A 160 -6.06 17.48 2.56
N LEU A 161 -4.77 17.66 2.84
CA LEU A 161 -4.15 18.93 3.21
C LEU A 161 -3.12 19.34 2.14
N PRO A 162 -3.04 20.63 1.76
CA PRO A 162 -1.97 21.14 0.92
C PRO A 162 -0.67 21.33 1.75
N PRO A 163 0.51 21.41 1.11
CA PRO A 163 1.79 21.54 1.81
C PRO A 163 1.96 22.80 2.69
N ASN A 164 1.13 23.83 2.49
CA ASN A 164 1.11 25.07 3.27
C ASN A 164 0.08 25.07 4.42
N TYR A 165 -0.55 23.93 4.74
CA TYR A 165 -1.29 23.73 5.99
C TYR A 165 -0.45 22.84 6.94
N ILE A 166 -0.08 23.38 8.10
CA ILE A 166 0.73 22.71 9.11
C ILE A 166 -0.12 22.44 10.36
N PRO A 167 -0.36 21.17 10.76
CA PRO A 167 -0.98 20.85 12.03
C PRO A 167 0.00 21.11 13.19
N ILE A 168 -0.45 21.83 14.22
CA ILE A 168 0.28 22.16 15.45
C ILE A 168 -0.53 21.87 16.72
N GLY A 169 -1.54 21.00 16.62
CA GLY A 169 -2.45 20.68 17.72
C GLY A 169 -1.71 20.18 18.97
N GLY A 170 -1.97 20.82 20.11
CA GLY A 170 -1.31 20.54 21.39
C GLY A 170 -0.34 21.61 21.88
N TYR A 171 0.00 22.60 21.05
CA TYR A 171 0.94 23.72 21.38
C TYR A 171 0.61 24.54 22.65
N HIS A 172 -0.60 24.38 23.21
CA HIS A 172 -1.07 25.06 24.42
C HIS A 172 -0.94 24.22 25.71
N ILE A 173 -0.41 22.99 25.61
CA ILE A 173 -0.16 22.09 26.74
C ILE A 173 1.25 22.39 27.30
N LYS A 174 1.39 22.43 28.63
CA LYS A 174 2.69 22.64 29.29
C LYS A 174 3.47 21.34 29.41
N GLU A 175 4.77 21.39 29.10
CA GLU A 175 5.71 20.26 29.25
C GLU A 175 5.94 19.82 30.69
N ASN A 176 5.76 20.72 31.66
CA ASN A 176 5.83 20.41 33.09
C ASN A 176 4.42 20.57 33.68
N ILE A 177 3.88 19.47 34.20
CA ILE A 177 2.58 19.42 34.86
C ILE A 177 2.82 19.57 36.37
N ASP A 178 2.15 20.56 36.98
CA ASP A 178 2.21 20.76 38.43
C ASP A 178 1.61 19.54 39.17
N SER A 179 2.20 19.09 40.28
CA SER A 179 1.70 17.93 41.02
C SER A 179 0.27 18.11 41.52
N LEU A 180 -0.47 16.99 41.65
CA LEU A 180 -1.85 17.01 42.11
C LEU A 180 -1.96 17.57 43.54
N PRO A 181 -2.83 18.57 43.82
CA PRO A 181 -3.01 19.12 45.16
C PRO A 181 -3.39 18.05 46.19
N SER A 182 -2.86 18.15 47.41
CA SER A 182 -2.94 17.08 48.43
C SER A 182 -4.36 16.58 48.71
N ASN A 183 -5.36 17.48 48.68
CA ASN A 183 -6.76 17.13 48.88
C ASN A 183 -7.38 16.35 47.71
N LEU A 184 -6.86 16.50 46.49
CA LEU A 184 -7.25 15.69 45.33
C LEU A 184 -6.44 14.38 45.27
N GLN A 185 -5.18 14.41 45.69
CA GLN A 185 -4.34 13.22 45.85
C GLN A 185 -4.96 12.23 46.86
N GLU A 186 -5.38 12.71 48.03
CA GLU A 186 -6.06 11.88 49.04
C GLU A 186 -7.37 11.27 48.52
N ILE A 187 -8.14 12.00 47.71
CA ILE A 187 -9.37 11.49 47.08
C ILE A 187 -9.05 10.43 46.01
N ALA A 188 -7.95 10.60 45.27
CA ALA A 188 -7.50 9.64 44.25
C ALA A 188 -6.92 8.35 44.87
N ASP A 189 -6.08 8.47 45.89
CA ASP A 189 -5.41 7.33 46.53
C ASP A 189 -6.39 6.43 47.31
N ASN A 190 -7.42 7.03 47.93
CA ASN A 190 -8.49 6.28 48.61
C ASN A 190 -9.54 5.68 47.65
N ALA A 191 -9.49 5.98 46.34
CA ALA A 191 -10.46 5.49 45.35
C ALA A 191 -10.17 4.04 44.94
N GLN A 192 -10.48 3.07 45.82
CA GLN A 192 -10.17 1.64 45.64
C GLN A 192 -10.70 1.02 44.32
N ASN A 193 -11.83 1.54 43.78
CA ASN A 193 -12.41 1.10 42.51
C ASN A 193 -12.03 2.00 41.31
N GLY A 194 -11.06 2.90 41.50
CA GLY A 194 -10.75 4.02 40.61
C GLY A 194 -11.68 5.23 40.80
N PHE A 195 -11.30 6.36 40.20
CA PHE A 195 -12.09 7.60 40.20
C PHE A 195 -12.45 8.07 38.79
N ILE A 196 -13.48 8.91 38.69
CA ILE A 196 -14.00 9.53 37.47
C ILE A 196 -13.99 11.06 37.66
N TYR A 197 -13.32 11.79 36.78
CA TYR A 197 -13.36 13.26 36.77
C TYR A 197 -14.43 13.77 35.78
N PHE A 198 -15.28 14.69 36.23
CA PHE A 198 -16.40 15.24 35.45
C PHE A 198 -16.36 16.77 35.41
N SER A 199 -16.40 17.35 34.21
CA SER A 199 -16.22 18.78 33.96
C SER A 199 -16.90 19.22 32.67
N MET A 200 -17.56 20.39 32.69
CA MET A 200 -18.17 21.04 31.53
C MET A 200 -17.27 22.13 30.91
N GLY A 201 -15.99 22.17 31.28
CA GLY A 201 -15.03 23.18 30.82
C GLY A 201 -15.20 24.55 31.50
N SER A 202 -14.91 25.63 30.76
CA SER A 202 -15.01 27.03 31.21
C SER A 202 -16.23 27.77 30.65
N MET A 203 -16.65 27.43 29.43
CA MET A 203 -17.76 28.09 28.72
C MET A 203 -19.14 27.72 29.28
N LEU A 204 -19.33 26.48 29.70
CA LEU A 204 -20.57 25.99 30.30
C LEU A 204 -20.33 25.73 31.79
N LYS A 205 -20.90 26.58 32.66
CA LYS A 205 -20.75 26.47 34.12
C LYS A 205 -21.70 25.40 34.66
N SER A 206 -21.20 24.48 35.50
CA SER A 206 -21.98 23.39 36.10
C SER A 206 -23.16 23.93 36.95
N SER A 207 -22.99 25.09 37.58
CA SER A 207 -24.07 25.78 38.30
C SER A 207 -25.29 26.14 37.43
N ARG A 208 -25.10 26.35 36.13
CA ARG A 208 -26.16 26.69 35.14
C ARG A 208 -26.87 25.48 34.53
N ILE A 209 -26.49 24.25 34.88
CA ILE A 209 -27.23 23.04 34.51
C ILE A 209 -28.61 23.07 35.20
N PRO A 210 -29.74 22.72 34.54
CA PRO A 210 -31.05 22.66 35.20
C PRO A 210 -31.06 21.69 36.39
N ASP A 211 -31.73 22.02 37.48
CA ASP A 211 -31.64 21.24 38.74
C ASP A 211 -32.18 19.81 38.62
N GLU A 212 -33.15 19.58 37.73
CA GLU A 212 -33.61 18.23 37.36
C GLU A 212 -32.48 17.39 36.74
N MET A 213 -31.67 17.99 35.87
CA MET A 213 -30.50 17.35 35.26
C MET A 213 -29.36 17.17 36.28
N LYS A 214 -29.16 18.14 37.20
CA LYS A 214 -28.24 17.96 38.34
C LYS A 214 -28.64 16.74 39.17
N LYS A 215 -29.94 16.60 39.51
CA LYS A 215 -30.49 15.49 40.28
C LYS A 215 -30.35 14.14 39.55
N GLY A 216 -30.59 14.11 38.24
CA GLY A 216 -30.37 12.93 37.41
C GLY A 216 -28.90 12.47 37.38
N LEU A 217 -27.95 13.41 37.29
CA LEU A 217 -26.52 13.11 37.39
C LEU A 217 -26.14 12.54 38.76
N LEU A 218 -26.65 13.11 39.85
CA LEU A 218 -26.41 12.60 41.21
C LEU A 218 -26.98 11.18 41.42
N ASP A 219 -28.17 10.89 40.90
CA ASP A 219 -28.76 9.54 40.93
C ASP A 219 -27.89 8.51 40.17
N VAL A 220 -27.40 8.86 38.98
CA VAL A 220 -26.45 8.02 38.22
C VAL A 220 -25.15 7.83 38.98
N PHE A 221 -24.53 8.91 39.47
CA PHE A 221 -23.28 8.85 40.23
C PHE A 221 -23.39 8.03 41.53
N SER A 222 -24.54 8.06 42.20
CA SER A 222 -24.80 7.26 43.41
C SER A 222 -24.74 5.73 43.19
N LYS A 223 -24.85 5.28 41.93
CA LYS A 223 -24.89 3.86 41.54
C LYS A 223 -23.54 3.35 41.02
N LEU A 224 -22.52 4.21 40.97
CA LEU A 224 -21.17 3.87 40.54
C LEU A 224 -20.31 3.52 41.76
N ASN A 225 -19.55 2.43 41.67
CA ASN A 225 -18.61 2.02 42.73
C ASN A 225 -17.35 2.91 42.78
N GLN A 226 -17.14 3.73 41.75
CA GLN A 226 -16.06 4.69 41.59
C GLN A 226 -16.29 5.97 42.42
N THR A 227 -15.20 6.59 42.83
CA THR A 227 -15.18 7.97 43.35
C THR A 227 -15.37 8.96 42.21
N ILE A 228 -16.25 9.95 42.35
CA ILE A 228 -16.53 10.98 41.34
C ILE A 228 -15.94 12.31 41.81
N ILE A 229 -15.18 12.99 40.95
CA ILE A 229 -14.62 14.33 41.19
C ILE A 229 -15.28 15.29 40.19
N TRP A 230 -16.22 16.11 40.65
CA TRP A 230 -16.96 17.06 39.80
C TRP A 230 -16.39 18.48 39.93
N LYS A 231 -15.95 19.07 38.82
CA LYS A 231 -15.71 20.51 38.74
C LYS A 231 -17.03 21.29 38.79
N PHE A 232 -17.30 21.98 39.90
CA PHE A 232 -18.54 22.73 40.13
C PHE A 232 -18.23 24.08 40.78
N GLU A 233 -18.72 25.19 40.22
CA GLU A 233 -18.37 26.55 40.67
C GLU A 233 -19.02 27.00 41.99
N GLN A 234 -19.75 26.10 42.66
CA GLN A 234 -20.60 26.32 43.85
C GLN A 234 -20.69 25.00 44.63
N ASP A 235 -21.08 25.06 45.92
CA ASP A 235 -21.33 23.85 46.71
C ASP A 235 -22.69 23.21 46.34
N LEU A 236 -22.83 21.90 46.59
CA LEU A 236 -23.99 21.09 46.22
C LEU A 236 -24.41 20.19 47.40
N PRO A 237 -25.52 20.50 48.09
CA PRO A 237 -26.02 19.69 49.21
C PRO A 237 -26.53 18.33 48.74
N ASP A 238 -26.77 17.42 49.70
CA ASP A 238 -27.37 16.09 49.52
C ASP A 238 -26.69 15.19 48.47
N ARG A 239 -25.41 15.45 48.17
CA ARG A 239 -24.61 14.64 47.24
C ARG A 239 -24.27 13.24 47.81
N PRO A 240 -24.23 12.19 46.97
CA PRO A 240 -23.80 10.85 47.39
C PRO A 240 -22.37 10.83 47.97
N LYS A 241 -22.09 9.87 48.86
CA LYS A 241 -20.79 9.79 49.57
C LYS A 241 -19.58 9.59 48.66
N ASN A 242 -19.77 9.06 47.45
CA ASN A 242 -18.71 8.90 46.45
C ASN A 242 -18.55 10.15 45.56
N VAL A 243 -19.31 11.24 45.75
CA VAL A 243 -19.25 12.46 44.93
C VAL A 243 -18.53 13.58 45.69
N HIS A 244 -17.35 13.95 45.18
CA HIS A 244 -16.51 15.03 45.66
C HIS A 244 -16.56 16.21 44.68
N ILE A 245 -16.43 17.43 45.19
CA ILE A 245 -16.59 18.66 44.40
C ILE A 245 -15.38 19.57 44.56
N VAL A 246 -14.95 20.18 43.46
CA VAL A 246 -13.91 21.21 43.43
C VAL A 246 -14.31 22.38 42.53
N SER A 247 -14.02 23.61 42.98
CA SER A 247 -14.32 24.84 42.22
C SER A 247 -13.34 25.07 41.06
N TRP A 248 -12.09 24.68 41.27
CA TRP A 248 -11.04 24.60 40.25
C TRP A 248 -10.37 23.22 40.29
N ALA A 249 -9.99 22.73 39.12
CA ALA A 249 -9.47 21.39 38.93
C ALA A 249 -8.26 21.48 37.98
N PRO A 250 -7.03 21.15 38.43
CA PRO A 250 -5.86 21.14 37.55
C PRO A 250 -5.96 19.94 36.60
N GLN A 251 -6.63 20.13 35.47
CA GLN A 251 -7.08 19.05 34.59
C GLN A 251 -5.93 18.19 34.02
N LEU A 252 -4.75 18.76 33.79
CA LEU A 252 -3.57 17.98 33.39
C LEU A 252 -3.13 17.06 34.54
N SER A 253 -2.96 17.62 35.75
CA SER A 253 -2.56 16.89 36.96
C SER A 253 -3.57 15.84 37.44
N ILE A 254 -4.86 15.99 37.13
CA ILE A 254 -5.91 14.99 37.46
C ILE A 254 -5.90 13.80 36.48
N LEU A 255 -5.43 14.03 35.25
CA LEU A 255 -5.26 12.97 34.25
C LEU A 255 -3.94 12.21 34.44
N ASP A 256 -3.07 12.71 35.31
CA ASP A 256 -1.77 12.15 35.68
C ASP A 256 -1.93 10.82 36.44
N LYS A 257 -1.44 9.72 35.84
CA LYS A 257 -1.65 8.34 36.32
C LYS A 257 -0.34 7.64 36.65
N HIS A 258 -0.13 7.36 37.94
CA HIS A 258 1.03 6.63 38.44
C HIS A 258 0.95 5.09 38.39
N ASN A 259 -0.24 4.49 38.25
CA ASN A 259 -0.45 3.06 38.53
C ASN A 259 -0.28 2.07 37.35
N SER A 260 0.42 2.47 36.28
CA SER A 260 0.79 1.60 35.13
C SER A 260 2.25 1.12 35.16
N GLN A 261 2.93 1.21 36.31
CA GLN A 261 4.40 1.29 36.40
C GLN A 261 5.16 0.03 36.88
N VAL A 262 4.67 -1.20 36.64
CA VAL A 262 5.41 -2.42 37.04
C VAL A 262 6.58 -2.74 36.08
N TYR A 263 6.32 -2.82 34.78
CA TYR A 263 7.31 -3.37 33.82
C TYR A 263 8.56 -2.49 33.64
N GLY A 264 8.36 -1.16 33.53
CA GLY A 264 9.46 -0.20 33.32
C GLY A 264 10.48 -0.12 34.46
N ARG A 265 10.04 -0.30 35.72
CA ARG A 265 10.96 -0.29 36.88
C ARG A 265 11.92 -1.48 36.86
N ILE A 266 11.46 -2.65 36.41
CA ILE A 266 12.27 -3.89 36.37
C ILE A 266 13.38 -3.78 35.32
N ILE A 267 13.05 -3.30 34.11
CA ILE A 267 14.02 -3.13 33.01
C ILE A 267 15.12 -2.13 33.37
N ARG A 268 14.76 -1.04 34.05
CA ARG A 268 15.70 -0.01 34.51
C ARG A 268 16.72 -0.52 35.52
N GLU A 269 16.30 -1.30 36.54
CA GLU A 269 17.24 -1.80 37.55
C GLU A 269 18.22 -2.83 36.97
N LEU A 270 17.81 -3.66 36.00
CA LEU A 270 18.69 -4.55 35.25
C LEU A 270 19.82 -3.80 34.51
N PHE A 271 19.51 -2.63 33.95
CA PHE A 271 20.48 -1.74 33.30
C PHE A 271 21.44 -1.10 34.30
N ILE A 272 20.90 -0.55 35.40
CA ILE A 272 21.68 0.11 36.45
C ILE A 272 22.60 -0.89 37.16
N SER A 273 22.19 -2.17 37.33
CA SER A 273 23.11 -3.22 37.79
C SER A 273 24.22 -3.51 36.78
N SER A 274 23.93 -3.48 35.47
CA SER A 274 24.92 -3.81 34.43
C SER A 274 26.02 -2.75 34.30
N LEU A 275 25.68 -1.46 34.41
CA LEU A 275 26.66 -0.36 34.44
C LEU A 275 27.41 -0.25 35.79
N ARG A 276 26.91 -0.92 36.83
CA ARG A 276 27.56 -1.04 38.15
C ARG A 276 28.29 -2.36 38.34
N ASP A 277 28.27 -3.27 37.35
CA ASP A 277 29.12 -4.45 37.37
C ASP A 277 30.59 -4.02 37.49
N LYS A 278 31.37 -4.80 38.23
CA LYS A 278 32.73 -4.43 38.61
C LYS A 278 33.64 -4.24 37.39
N ASP A 279 33.55 -5.14 36.42
CA ASP A 279 34.49 -5.17 35.30
C ASP A 279 34.07 -4.11 34.26
N VAL A 280 32.76 -3.89 34.08
CA VAL A 280 32.21 -2.75 33.33
C VAL A 280 32.61 -1.42 33.98
N ASN A 281 32.46 -1.26 35.30
CA ASN A 281 32.79 0.00 35.97
C ASN A 281 34.30 0.30 35.97
N MET A 282 35.15 -0.73 35.96
CA MET A 282 36.59 -0.58 35.73
C MET A 282 36.88 -0.08 34.31
N LEU A 283 36.29 -0.70 33.28
CA LEU A 283 36.42 -0.27 31.88
C LEU A 283 35.96 1.19 31.67
N LEU A 284 34.84 1.59 32.29
CA LEU A 284 34.31 2.94 32.20
C LEU A 284 35.13 3.99 32.98
N ARG A 285 36.03 3.57 33.87
CA ARG A 285 36.96 4.47 34.59
C ARG A 285 38.33 4.59 33.93
N ASP A 286 38.69 3.72 32.99
CA ASP A 286 39.94 3.87 32.24
C ASP A 286 39.83 5.06 31.26
N THR A 287 40.71 6.04 31.44
CA THR A 287 40.77 7.26 30.62
C THR A 287 41.56 7.08 29.32
N ASN A 288 42.31 5.97 29.18
CA ASN A 288 43.06 5.63 27.97
C ASN A 288 42.18 4.97 26.90
N GLN A 289 41.13 4.26 27.32
CA GLN A 289 40.27 3.51 26.41
C GLN A 289 39.46 4.42 25.48
N ARG A 290 39.25 3.99 24.24
CA ARG A 290 38.43 4.66 23.21
C ARG A 290 37.54 3.64 22.51
N PHE A 291 36.46 4.14 21.90
CA PHE A 291 35.51 3.38 21.09
C PHE A 291 35.16 4.22 19.86
N ASP A 292 35.19 3.61 18.67
CA ASP A 292 34.86 4.30 17.41
C ASP A 292 33.34 4.31 17.13
N LEU A 293 32.59 3.45 17.84
CA LEU A 293 31.14 3.27 17.73
C LEU A 293 30.60 2.62 19.01
N VAL A 294 29.50 3.14 19.56
CA VAL A 294 28.67 2.39 20.52
C VAL A 294 27.53 1.73 19.76
N VAL A 295 27.38 0.41 19.93
CA VAL A 295 26.23 -0.36 19.43
C VAL A 295 25.41 -0.84 20.61
N ALA A 296 24.12 -0.54 20.65
CA ALA A 296 23.29 -0.72 21.83
C ALA A 296 21.89 -1.25 21.49
N GLU A 297 21.38 -2.21 22.27
CA GLU A 297 19.99 -2.63 22.19
C GLU A 297 19.10 -1.66 23.00
N TRP A 298 18.08 -1.11 22.36
CA TRP A 298 17.20 -0.11 22.93
C TRP A 298 16.03 -0.76 23.70
N MET A 299 16.31 -1.17 24.94
CA MET A 299 15.32 -1.76 25.84
C MET A 299 14.72 -0.70 26.79
N PHE A 300 13.89 0.20 26.23
CA PHE A 300 13.04 1.15 26.96
C PHE A 300 13.74 2.09 27.95
N ASN A 301 15.04 2.36 27.78
CA ASN A 301 15.73 3.44 28.48
C ASN A 301 16.87 4.02 27.62
N ASP A 302 17.20 5.27 27.89
CA ASP A 302 18.07 6.08 27.03
C ASP A 302 19.48 6.26 27.67
N LEU A 303 19.79 5.56 28.77
CA LEU A 303 21.02 5.77 29.57
C LEU A 303 22.32 5.43 28.83
N TYR A 304 22.31 4.54 27.82
CA TYR A 304 23.50 4.24 27.02
C TYR A 304 23.96 5.42 26.13
N ALA A 305 23.12 6.45 25.92
CA ALA A 305 23.58 7.71 25.29
C ALA A 305 24.73 8.36 26.08
N GLY A 306 24.79 8.15 27.41
CA GLY A 306 25.89 8.60 28.25
C GLY A 306 27.23 7.92 27.94
N LEU A 307 27.23 6.72 27.35
CA LEU A 307 28.46 6.06 26.90
C LEU A 307 29.00 6.71 25.62
N SER A 308 28.13 6.98 24.64
CA SER A 308 28.49 7.73 23.42
C SER A 308 29.04 9.11 23.77
N ALA A 309 28.41 9.82 24.71
CA ALA A 309 28.89 11.12 25.20
C ALA A 309 30.22 11.03 25.98
N LEU A 310 30.45 9.97 26.76
CA LEU A 310 31.67 9.79 27.56
C LEU A 310 32.92 9.50 26.71
N TYR A 311 32.74 8.97 25.50
CA TYR A 311 33.82 8.62 24.58
C TYR A 311 33.85 9.46 23.28
N ASP A 312 32.91 10.39 23.12
CA ASP A 312 32.76 11.30 21.95
C ASP A 312 32.68 10.53 20.61
N CYS A 313 31.80 9.52 20.55
CA CYS A 313 31.70 8.62 19.41
C CYS A 313 30.24 8.36 18.96
N PRO A 314 30.00 8.02 17.67
CA PRO A 314 28.67 7.70 17.15
C PRO A 314 27.90 6.62 17.94
N LEU A 315 26.57 6.69 17.86
CA LEU A 315 25.66 5.75 18.51
C LEU A 315 24.75 5.07 17.49
N LEU A 316 24.89 3.74 17.40
CA LEU A 316 24.03 2.84 16.65
C LEU A 316 23.08 2.11 17.62
N TRP A 317 21.82 2.51 17.63
CA TRP A 317 20.78 1.76 18.32
C TRP A 317 20.29 0.60 17.46
N PHE A 318 19.86 -0.49 18.08
CA PHE A 318 18.98 -1.48 17.47
C PHE A 318 17.88 -1.94 18.43
N SER A 319 16.79 -2.49 17.92
CA SER A 319 15.68 -3.04 18.72
C SER A 319 15.45 -4.48 18.27
N ALA A 320 15.24 -5.44 19.18
CA ALA A 320 14.83 -6.80 18.83
C ALA A 320 13.31 -6.96 18.61
N THR A 321 12.52 -5.92 18.88
CA THR A 321 11.07 -5.88 18.57
C THR A 321 10.75 -4.87 17.49
N GLU A 322 9.54 -4.98 16.96
CA GLU A 322 8.89 -3.88 16.27
C GLU A 322 8.80 -2.62 17.14
N SER A 323 8.60 -1.49 16.48
CA SER A 323 8.77 -0.15 17.04
C SER A 323 7.97 0.10 18.29
N HIS A 324 8.66 0.32 19.41
CA HIS A 324 7.99 0.74 20.65
C HIS A 324 7.54 2.20 20.58
N TRP A 325 6.38 2.49 21.16
CA TRP A 325 5.79 3.84 21.25
C TRP A 325 6.72 4.87 21.92
N MET A 326 7.60 4.44 22.83
CA MET A 326 8.64 5.30 23.41
C MET A 326 9.74 5.68 22.40
N MET A 327 9.99 4.91 21.33
CA MET A 327 10.90 5.32 20.25
C MET A 327 10.25 6.37 19.35
N LEU A 328 8.92 6.36 19.23
CA LEU A 328 8.13 7.36 18.53
C LEU A 328 8.13 8.73 19.24
N ARG A 329 8.74 8.87 20.42
CA ARG A 329 9.02 10.16 21.09
C ARG A 329 10.07 10.99 20.35
N LEU A 330 10.88 10.36 19.49
CA LEU A 330 11.89 10.99 18.61
C LEU A 330 11.32 11.29 17.21
N LEU A 331 9.99 11.23 17.06
CA LEU A 331 9.24 11.45 15.83
C LEU A 331 8.21 12.56 16.06
N GLU A 332 8.34 13.67 15.32
CA GLU A 332 7.53 14.89 15.50
C GLU A 332 6.04 14.75 15.15
N ASP A 333 5.58 13.55 14.75
CA ASP A 333 4.53 13.40 13.74
C ASP A 333 3.57 12.22 14.02
N ILE A 334 3.72 11.48 15.12
CA ILE A 334 3.00 10.21 15.36
C ILE A 334 2.39 10.08 16.75
N ILE A 335 1.23 10.71 16.90
CA ILE A 335 0.11 10.06 17.55
C ILE A 335 -1.01 9.98 16.51
N ASN A 336 -1.43 8.78 16.13
CA ASN A 336 -2.60 8.55 15.28
C ASN A 336 -3.46 7.38 15.80
N LEU A 337 -3.75 7.42 17.11
CA LEU A 337 -4.45 6.37 17.84
C LEU A 337 -5.89 6.79 18.19
N GLN A 338 -6.75 6.86 17.17
CA GLN A 338 -8.21 6.84 17.37
C GLN A 338 -8.76 5.45 17.02
N ASP A 339 -9.44 4.84 17.98
CA ASP A 339 -10.18 3.59 17.78
C ASP A 339 -11.36 3.81 16.82
N LYS A 340 -11.39 3.06 15.72
CA LYS A 340 -12.45 3.13 14.70
C LYS A 340 -13.82 2.61 15.19
N ALA A 341 -13.92 2.10 16.43
CA ALA A 341 -15.16 1.68 17.07
C ALA A 341 -15.69 2.63 18.16
N SER A 342 -14.89 3.52 18.75
CA SER A 342 -15.32 4.35 19.89
C SER A 342 -14.89 5.82 19.80
N LYS A 343 -15.80 6.75 20.12
CA LYS A 343 -15.56 8.22 20.10
C LYS A 343 -14.74 8.73 21.31
N HIS A 344 -13.83 7.93 21.85
CA HIS A 344 -13.02 8.26 23.03
C HIS A 344 -11.56 7.83 22.83
N ILE A 345 -10.63 8.65 23.34
CA ILE A 345 -9.25 8.22 23.55
C ILE A 345 -9.27 7.16 24.68
N PRO A 346 -8.76 5.94 24.46
CA PRO A 346 -8.74 4.92 25.51
C PRO A 346 -8.01 5.40 26.77
N PRO A 347 -8.56 5.20 27.99
CA PRO A 347 -7.95 5.67 29.24
C PRO A 347 -6.55 5.13 29.56
N PHE A 348 -6.01 4.22 28.74
CA PHE A 348 -4.63 3.75 28.82
C PHE A 348 -3.62 4.70 28.15
N ILE A 349 -4.00 5.39 27.07
CA ILE A 349 -3.08 6.26 26.29
C ILE A 349 -2.67 7.47 27.14
N THR A 350 -3.61 8.08 27.85
CA THR A 350 -3.34 9.20 28.76
C THR A 350 -2.36 8.79 29.87
N SER A 351 -2.50 7.58 30.44
CA SER A 351 -1.49 7.07 31.39
C SER A 351 -0.10 6.91 30.79
N TYR A 352 0.03 6.53 29.52
CA TYR A 352 1.35 6.34 28.90
C TYR A 352 2.09 7.67 28.66
N ILE A 353 1.38 8.75 28.27
CA ILE A 353 1.98 10.08 28.12
C ILE A 353 2.55 10.58 29.45
N ILE A 354 1.79 10.45 30.54
CA ILE A 354 2.26 10.83 31.87
C ILE A 354 3.35 9.90 32.40
N GLN A 355 3.23 8.59 32.17
CA GLN A 355 4.24 7.62 32.56
C GLN A 355 5.59 7.91 31.89
N ASP A 356 5.59 8.34 30.63
CA ASP A 356 6.78 8.86 29.93
C ASP A 356 7.35 10.11 30.64
N MET A 357 6.54 11.15 30.85
CA MET A 357 6.97 12.38 31.53
C MET A 357 7.61 12.12 32.91
N TYR A 358 7.01 11.23 33.71
CA TYR A 358 7.57 10.85 35.00
C TYR A 358 8.86 10.02 34.88
N LEU A 359 8.92 9.03 33.99
CA LEU A 359 10.13 8.21 33.80
C LEU A 359 11.33 9.06 33.37
N ARG A 360 11.14 10.02 32.45
CA ARG A 360 12.19 10.97 32.04
C ARG A 360 12.81 11.72 33.24
N SER A 361 11.99 12.09 34.23
CA SER A 361 12.48 12.78 35.43
C SER A 361 13.39 11.90 36.30
N LEU A 362 13.03 10.62 36.47
CA LEU A 362 13.80 9.66 37.23
C LEU A 362 15.06 9.19 36.49
N ASP A 363 15.00 9.08 35.16
CA ASP A 363 16.15 8.64 34.35
C ASP A 363 17.21 9.74 34.28
N LYS A 364 16.82 11.01 34.20
CA LYS A 364 17.71 12.18 34.35
C LYS A 364 18.46 12.17 35.69
N GLU A 365 17.81 11.82 36.79
CA GLU A 365 18.46 11.72 38.11
C GLU A 365 19.50 10.58 38.15
N SER A 366 19.16 9.41 37.60
CA SER A 366 20.08 8.27 37.49
C SER A 366 21.26 8.56 36.57
N PHE A 367 21.01 9.23 35.44
CA PHE A 367 22.00 9.62 34.46
C PHE A 367 23.09 10.49 35.10
N ASN A 368 22.69 11.57 35.76
CA ASN A 368 23.64 12.45 36.45
C ASN A 368 24.47 11.67 37.48
N LYS A 369 23.83 10.90 38.36
CA LYS A 369 24.51 10.09 39.40
C LYS A 369 25.51 9.06 38.86
N ILE A 370 25.37 8.62 37.61
CA ILE A 370 26.29 7.66 36.96
C ILE A 370 27.39 8.39 36.20
N PHE A 371 27.04 9.36 35.34
CA PHE A 371 27.96 9.95 34.38
C PHE A 371 28.69 11.19 34.87
N GLU A 372 28.13 11.98 35.80
CA GLU A 372 28.81 13.15 36.39
C GLU A 372 30.21 12.81 36.97
N PRO A 373 30.40 11.76 37.80
CA PRO A 373 31.73 11.39 38.28
C PRO A 373 32.64 10.77 37.20
N LEU A 374 32.09 10.18 36.12
CA LEU A 374 32.87 9.59 35.03
C LEU A 374 33.38 10.65 34.04
N MET A 375 32.60 11.71 33.82
CA MET A 375 32.95 12.90 33.05
C MET A 375 33.98 13.75 33.80
N ALA A 376 33.80 13.94 35.11
CA ALA A 376 34.73 14.69 35.96
C ALA A 376 36.16 14.10 35.95
N VAL A 377 36.30 12.77 35.96
CA VAL A 377 37.60 12.07 35.84
C VAL A 377 38.27 12.28 34.48
N ARG A 378 37.50 12.62 33.43
CA ARG A 378 37.99 12.94 32.08
C ARG A 378 38.13 14.45 31.82
N GLY A 379 37.76 15.30 32.77
CA GLY A 379 37.76 16.76 32.60
C GLY A 379 36.69 17.27 31.63
N GLN A 380 35.67 16.47 31.32
CA GLN A 380 34.59 16.80 30.38
C GLN A 380 33.38 17.38 31.13
N PRO A 381 32.64 18.33 30.53
CA PRO A 381 31.35 18.79 31.07
C PRO A 381 30.27 17.72 30.83
N LEU A 382 29.43 17.47 31.84
CA LEU A 382 28.24 16.63 31.66
C LEU A 382 27.22 17.37 30.78
N GLN A 383 26.92 16.84 29.60
CA GLN A 383 25.89 17.41 28.73
C GLN A 383 24.47 17.19 29.30
N PRO A 384 23.50 18.07 29.00
CA PRO A 384 22.12 17.93 29.45
C PRO A 384 21.49 16.61 28.95
N TYR A 385 20.98 15.80 29.88
CA TYR A 385 20.30 14.52 29.56
C TYR A 385 19.25 14.64 28.45
N VAL A 386 18.52 15.76 28.40
CA VAL A 386 17.45 16.00 27.41
C VAL A 386 18.01 16.15 25.99
N GLU A 387 19.16 16.80 25.83
CA GLU A 387 19.83 16.95 24.53
C GLU A 387 20.41 15.61 24.06
N LEU A 388 20.94 14.81 24.99
CA LEU A 388 21.50 13.49 24.71
C LEU A 388 20.47 12.46 24.21
N MET A 389 19.17 12.62 24.51
CA MET A 389 18.12 11.74 23.95
C MET A 389 18.02 11.83 22.41
N TYR A 390 18.43 12.96 21.82
CA TYR A 390 18.42 13.17 20.37
C TYR A 390 19.75 12.77 19.71
N TYR A 391 20.76 12.39 20.50
CA TYR A 391 22.13 12.10 20.07
C TYR A 391 22.26 10.68 19.48
N SER A 392 21.57 10.43 18.36
CA SER A 392 21.47 9.12 17.70
C SER A 392 21.91 9.20 16.24
N SER A 393 22.97 8.46 15.89
CA SER A 393 23.55 8.51 14.54
C SER A 393 22.80 7.62 13.55
N LEU A 394 22.34 6.45 14.01
CA LEU A 394 21.53 5.50 13.24
C LEU A 394 20.74 4.59 14.20
N VAL A 395 19.51 4.23 13.85
CA VAL A 395 18.61 3.39 14.66
C VAL A 395 18.03 2.26 13.81
N LEU A 396 18.44 1.02 14.09
CA LEU A 396 18.02 -0.19 13.39
C LEU A 396 16.87 -0.88 14.12
N VAL A 397 15.65 -0.49 13.80
CA VAL A 397 14.47 -1.12 14.40
C VAL A 397 14.27 -2.50 13.77
N TYR A 398 14.12 -3.58 14.55
CA TYR A 398 13.50 -4.84 14.07
C TYR A 398 11.97 -4.69 13.91
N SER A 399 11.54 -3.48 13.57
CA SER A 399 10.31 -3.29 12.84
C SER A 399 10.57 -3.57 11.39
N HIS A 400 9.55 -4.07 10.73
CA HIS A 400 9.68 -4.63 9.43
C HIS A 400 8.51 -4.13 8.59
N VAL A 401 8.77 -3.50 7.43
CA VAL A 401 7.88 -2.45 6.82
C VAL A 401 6.48 -2.90 6.37
N LEU A 402 6.16 -4.19 6.42
CA LEU A 402 4.79 -4.71 6.20
C LEU A 402 4.18 -5.34 7.47
N LEU A 403 4.94 -5.42 8.57
CA LEU A 403 4.67 -6.14 9.82
C LEU A 403 4.02 -5.16 10.81
N GLY A 404 4.69 -4.03 11.02
CA GLY A 404 4.25 -2.95 11.90
C GLY A 404 3.34 -1.95 11.18
N ASP A 405 2.62 -1.16 11.98
CA ASP A 405 1.77 -0.07 11.51
C ASP A 405 2.51 0.94 10.64
N VAL A 406 1.78 1.62 9.75
CA VAL A 406 2.32 2.64 8.84
C VAL A 406 2.85 3.83 9.64
N THR A 407 4.16 3.80 9.90
CA THR A 407 4.88 4.69 10.81
C THR A 407 5.89 5.50 10.01
N ARG A 408 5.82 6.83 10.07
CA ARG A 408 6.89 7.71 9.54
C ARG A 408 8.16 7.48 10.36
N TRP A 409 9.33 7.59 9.73
CA TRP A 409 10.63 7.40 10.37
C TRP A 409 11.50 8.64 10.12
N PRO A 410 12.23 9.17 11.12
CA PRO A 410 13.23 10.20 10.85
C PRO A 410 14.36 9.58 10.03
N GLU A 411 15.14 10.40 9.32
CA GLU A 411 16.07 9.85 8.32
C GLU A 411 17.20 8.98 8.93
N ASN A 412 17.51 9.13 10.22
CA ASN A 412 18.43 8.27 10.96
C ASN A 412 17.79 6.95 11.48
N PHE A 413 16.52 6.67 11.26
CA PHE A 413 15.91 5.36 11.57
C PHE A 413 15.79 4.51 10.30
N LYS A 414 16.16 3.22 10.39
CA LYS A 414 16.06 2.23 9.31
C LYS A 414 15.45 0.92 9.82
N PRO A 415 14.29 0.48 9.28
CA PRO A 415 13.69 -0.81 9.63
C PRO A 415 14.46 -1.98 8.98
N VAL A 416 15.00 -2.90 9.79
CA VAL A 416 15.86 -4.00 9.34
C VAL A 416 15.55 -5.28 10.11
N ALA A 417 15.27 -6.39 9.40
CA ALA A 417 14.91 -7.67 10.02
C ALA A 417 15.40 -8.88 9.20
N GLY A 418 15.19 -10.09 9.76
CA GLY A 418 15.35 -11.39 9.09
C GLY A 418 16.73 -11.68 8.47
N TYR A 419 17.79 -11.24 9.15
CA TYR A 419 19.19 -11.42 8.80
C TYR A 419 19.71 -12.85 9.09
N HIS A 420 19.02 -13.90 8.58
CA HIS A 420 19.25 -15.30 9.02
C HIS A 420 18.90 -16.44 8.01
N ILE A 421 19.03 -16.29 6.67
CA ILE A 421 18.58 -17.29 5.65
C ILE A 421 19.64 -17.54 4.53
N ASP A 422 19.72 -18.77 3.95
CA ASP A 422 20.86 -19.26 3.11
C ASP A 422 20.47 -20.35 2.03
N GLN A 423 21.31 -20.66 1.01
CA GLN A 423 20.92 -20.70 -0.43
C GLN A 423 20.67 -22.04 -1.24
N LYS A 424 21.65 -22.68 -1.92
CA LYS A 424 21.55 -23.22 -3.33
C LYS A 424 21.53 -24.76 -3.62
N VAL A 425 20.76 -25.28 -4.62
CA VAL A 425 20.54 -26.76 -4.86
C VAL A 425 20.24 -27.37 -6.32
N LYS A 426 19.62 -28.60 -6.48
CA LYS A 426 19.88 -29.71 -7.51
C LYS A 426 18.70 -30.57 -8.17
N PRO A 427 18.86 -31.21 -9.39
CA PRO A 427 17.87 -31.91 -10.32
C PRO A 427 17.24 -33.34 -10.04
N LEU A 428 16.58 -33.94 -11.08
CA LEU A 428 15.54 -35.01 -11.14
C LEU A 428 15.96 -36.42 -11.71
N PRO A 429 15.42 -37.57 -11.20
CA PRO A 429 15.56 -38.94 -11.78
C PRO A 429 14.94 -39.24 -13.18
N LYS A 430 15.40 -40.33 -13.82
CA LYS A 430 15.08 -40.70 -15.23
C LYS A 430 13.87 -41.64 -15.42
N ASP A 431 13.71 -42.59 -14.50
CA ASP A 431 12.64 -43.58 -14.47
C ASP A 431 11.26 -42.92 -14.38
N LEU A 432 11.11 -41.97 -13.45
CA LEU A 432 9.89 -41.21 -13.26
C LEU A 432 9.49 -40.42 -14.52
N LYS A 433 10.48 -39.80 -15.17
CA LYS A 433 10.29 -39.07 -16.43
C LYS A 433 9.72 -39.98 -17.52
N SER A 434 10.24 -41.21 -17.66
CA SER A 434 9.77 -42.18 -18.65
C SER A 434 8.31 -42.60 -18.46
N ILE A 435 7.88 -42.83 -17.21
CA ILE A 435 6.47 -43.14 -16.88
C ILE A 435 5.56 -41.98 -17.29
N MET A 436 6.02 -40.73 -17.10
CA MET A 436 5.21 -39.53 -17.35
C MET A 436 5.17 -39.12 -18.83
N ASP A 437 6.28 -39.26 -19.58
CA ASP A 437 6.33 -39.00 -21.03
C ASP A 437 5.37 -39.93 -21.81
N ASN A 438 5.16 -41.17 -21.34
CA ASN A 438 4.32 -42.18 -22.00
C ASN A 438 2.82 -42.13 -21.62
N ALA A 439 2.41 -41.24 -20.71
CA ALA A 439 1.07 -41.23 -20.12
C ALA A 439 -0.01 -40.62 -21.04
N LYS A 440 -0.44 -41.38 -22.06
CA LYS A 440 -1.35 -40.99 -23.15
C LYS A 440 -2.61 -40.19 -22.75
N TYR A 441 -3.11 -40.34 -21.52
CA TYR A 441 -4.30 -39.63 -21.02
C TYR A 441 -4.02 -38.57 -19.92
N GLY A 442 -2.80 -38.49 -19.38
CA GLY A 442 -2.38 -37.60 -18.29
C GLY A 442 -1.93 -38.33 -17.03
N VAL A 443 -1.32 -37.59 -16.08
CA VAL A 443 -0.73 -38.12 -14.82
C VAL A 443 -1.33 -37.45 -13.57
N ILE A 444 -1.37 -38.16 -12.43
CA ILE A 444 -1.87 -37.73 -11.10
C ILE A 444 -0.84 -38.07 -10.01
N TYR A 445 -0.75 -37.29 -8.91
CA TYR A 445 0.20 -37.50 -7.78
C TYR A 445 -0.47 -37.46 -6.37
N PHE A 446 0.29 -37.73 -5.27
CA PHE A 446 -0.17 -37.75 -3.86
C PHE A 446 1.01 -37.71 -2.83
N SER A 447 0.96 -36.90 -1.75
CA SER A 447 1.86 -36.89 -0.55
C SER A 447 1.18 -36.33 0.74
N LEU A 448 1.83 -36.42 1.92
CA LEU A 448 1.32 -35.98 3.27
C LEU A 448 2.25 -35.10 4.16
N GLY A 449 3.40 -34.59 3.69
CA GLY A 449 4.23 -33.65 4.49
C GLY A 449 5.35 -34.28 5.35
N SER A 450 5.73 -33.60 6.43
CA SER A 450 6.94 -33.90 7.26
C SER A 450 6.64 -34.23 8.72
N HIS A 451 5.67 -33.56 9.35
CA HIS A 451 5.22 -33.87 10.73
C HIS A 451 4.19 -35.03 10.80
N LEU A 452 3.73 -35.54 9.65
CA LEU A 452 2.83 -36.69 9.48
C LEU A 452 3.25 -37.54 8.26
N LYS A 453 2.86 -38.82 8.18
CA LYS A 453 3.39 -39.79 7.20
C LYS A 453 2.31 -40.76 6.67
N SER A 454 2.35 -41.08 5.37
CA SER A 454 1.32 -41.89 4.68
C SER A 454 1.27 -43.35 5.13
N LYS A 455 2.41 -43.93 5.52
CA LYS A 455 2.46 -45.30 6.05
C LYS A 455 1.59 -45.52 7.29
N ASP A 456 1.36 -44.46 8.08
CA ASP A 456 0.68 -44.50 9.38
C ASP A 456 -0.85 -44.32 9.28
N LEU A 457 -1.39 -44.35 8.05
CA LEU A 457 -2.84 -44.41 7.79
C LEU A 457 -3.40 -45.84 8.05
N PRO A 458 -4.70 -45.98 8.38
CA PRO A 458 -5.39 -47.29 8.45
C PRO A 458 -5.44 -48.01 7.10
N ASP A 459 -5.42 -49.35 7.11
CA ASP A 459 -5.32 -50.16 5.89
C ASP A 459 -6.63 -50.26 5.07
N GLU A 460 -7.80 -50.26 5.72
CA GLU A 460 -9.10 -50.16 5.03
C GLU A 460 -9.14 -48.93 4.10
N PHE A 461 -8.62 -47.80 4.61
CA PHE A 461 -8.53 -46.53 3.89
C PHE A 461 -7.51 -46.55 2.73
N LYS A 462 -6.57 -47.51 2.71
CA LYS A 462 -5.65 -47.72 1.58
C LYS A 462 -6.32 -48.57 0.49
N GLN A 463 -7.12 -49.57 0.88
CA GLN A 463 -7.71 -50.51 -0.06
C GLN A 463 -8.87 -49.90 -0.86
N GLU A 464 -9.79 -49.17 -0.21
CA GLU A 464 -10.84 -48.42 -0.94
C GLU A 464 -10.25 -47.43 -1.95
N PHE A 465 -9.09 -46.84 -1.61
CA PHE A 465 -8.39 -45.91 -2.46
C PHE A 465 -7.85 -46.58 -3.74
N ILE A 466 -7.30 -47.80 -3.64
CA ILE A 466 -6.80 -48.54 -4.80
C ILE A 466 -7.92 -48.95 -5.75
N ASP A 467 -9.06 -49.44 -5.23
CA ASP A 467 -10.21 -49.81 -6.06
C ASP A 467 -10.94 -48.61 -6.69
N MET A 468 -10.70 -47.40 -6.19
CA MET A 468 -11.06 -46.15 -6.87
C MET A 468 -10.07 -45.83 -8.00
N LEU A 469 -8.75 -45.88 -7.75
CA LEU A 469 -7.72 -45.59 -8.75
C LEU A 469 -7.72 -46.57 -9.94
N ARG A 470 -8.09 -47.84 -9.70
CA ARG A 470 -8.26 -48.92 -10.70
C ARG A 470 -9.26 -48.58 -11.82
N LYS A 471 -10.14 -47.59 -11.62
CA LYS A 471 -11.20 -47.16 -12.55
C LYS A 471 -10.79 -45.96 -13.43
N LEU A 472 -9.60 -45.38 -13.21
CA LEU A 472 -9.12 -44.20 -13.94
C LEU A 472 -8.41 -44.58 -15.25
N LYS A 473 -8.46 -43.70 -16.24
CA LYS A 473 -7.76 -43.86 -17.54
C LYS A 473 -6.39 -43.17 -17.56
N GLN A 474 -6.08 -42.43 -16.50
CA GLN A 474 -4.86 -41.67 -16.27
C GLN A 474 -3.85 -42.53 -15.51
N THR A 475 -2.56 -42.26 -15.75
CA THR A 475 -1.46 -42.85 -14.97
C THR A 475 -1.38 -42.16 -13.60
N VAL A 476 -1.19 -42.92 -12.54
CA VAL A 476 -1.17 -42.42 -11.16
C VAL A 476 0.17 -42.74 -10.52
N ILE A 477 0.74 -41.78 -9.80
CA ILE A 477 2.02 -41.91 -9.10
C ILE A 477 1.78 -41.61 -7.63
N TRP A 478 2.00 -42.56 -6.72
CA TRP A 478 1.68 -42.41 -5.30
C TRP A 478 2.96 -42.37 -4.46
N LYS A 479 3.17 -41.31 -3.67
CA LYS A 479 4.17 -41.34 -2.59
C LYS A 479 3.65 -42.14 -1.40
N LEU A 480 4.09 -43.39 -1.33
CA LEU A 480 3.88 -44.28 -0.19
C LEU A 480 5.25 -44.78 0.27
N GLU A 481 5.53 -44.68 1.57
CA GLU A 481 6.84 -45.06 2.13
C GLU A 481 7.05 -46.59 2.23
N SER A 482 6.03 -47.37 1.88
CA SER A 482 6.01 -48.84 1.87
C SER A 482 5.50 -49.38 0.52
N GLU A 483 5.80 -50.64 0.22
CA GLU A 483 5.23 -51.34 -0.94
C GLU A 483 3.83 -51.88 -0.64
N TYR A 484 3.08 -52.23 -1.70
CA TYR A 484 1.67 -52.60 -1.60
C TYR A 484 1.27 -53.57 -2.73
N PRO A 485 0.56 -54.69 -2.45
CA PRO A 485 0.19 -55.68 -3.46
C PRO A 485 -1.02 -55.27 -4.34
N ASP A 486 -1.24 -56.02 -5.42
CA ASP A 486 -2.44 -55.94 -6.27
C ASP A 486 -2.72 -54.59 -6.97
N LEU A 487 -1.65 -53.82 -7.22
CA LEU A 487 -1.72 -52.53 -7.89
C LEU A 487 -2.27 -52.61 -9.33
N PRO A 488 -3.21 -51.73 -9.71
CA PRO A 488 -3.67 -51.61 -11.09
C PRO A 488 -2.55 -51.19 -12.05
N ASN A 489 -2.61 -51.63 -13.31
CA ASN A 489 -1.63 -51.28 -14.36
C ASN A 489 -1.50 -49.77 -14.64
N ASN A 490 -2.43 -48.94 -14.16
CA ASN A 490 -2.37 -47.48 -14.26
C ASN A 490 -1.84 -46.78 -12.98
N VAL A 491 -1.36 -47.53 -11.98
CA VAL A 491 -0.88 -47.00 -10.68
C VAL A 491 0.55 -47.46 -10.40
N HIS A 492 1.43 -46.51 -10.08
CA HIS A 492 2.83 -46.76 -9.74
C HIS A 492 3.16 -46.14 -8.37
N ILE A 493 3.85 -46.87 -7.49
CA ILE A 493 4.29 -46.36 -6.18
C ILE A 493 5.74 -45.84 -6.30
N ILE A 494 6.02 -44.74 -5.59
CA ILE A 494 7.37 -44.21 -5.37
C ILE A 494 7.55 -43.78 -3.91
N LYS A 495 8.79 -43.69 -3.44
CA LYS A 495 9.10 -43.32 -2.04
C LYS A 495 9.33 -41.81 -1.86
N TRP A 496 9.65 -41.08 -2.93
CA TRP A 496 9.82 -39.62 -2.96
C TRP A 496 9.62 -39.10 -4.38
N ALA A 497 8.98 -37.93 -4.54
CA ALA A 497 8.75 -37.34 -5.87
C ALA A 497 9.28 -35.90 -5.99
N PRO A 498 10.02 -35.61 -7.07
CA PRO A 498 10.45 -34.28 -7.49
C PRO A 498 9.27 -33.56 -8.15
N GLN A 499 8.49 -32.88 -7.32
CA GLN A 499 7.06 -32.71 -7.60
C GLN A 499 6.75 -31.74 -8.79
N GLN A 500 7.57 -30.73 -9.06
CA GLN A 500 7.57 -29.97 -10.31
C GLN A 500 8.38 -30.82 -11.33
N SER A 501 7.82 -31.23 -12.50
CA SER A 501 8.63 -31.25 -13.74
C SER A 501 8.02 -31.10 -15.17
N ILE A 502 6.71 -31.19 -15.45
CA ILE A 502 6.27 -31.77 -16.76
C ILE A 502 5.64 -30.83 -17.87
N LEU A 503 4.99 -29.69 -17.60
CA LEU A 503 3.73 -29.30 -18.32
C LEU A 503 3.55 -27.93 -19.12
N ALA A 504 2.94 -26.84 -18.59
CA ALA A 504 1.88 -26.01 -19.28
C ALA A 504 2.03 -24.51 -19.79
N ILE A 505 1.47 -23.49 -19.07
CA ILE A 505 1.07 -22.10 -19.50
C ILE A 505 2.25 -21.10 -19.65
N LYS A 506 3.10 -21.35 -20.64
CA LYS A 506 4.47 -20.80 -20.79
C LYS A 506 4.78 -19.33 -20.43
N SER A 507 3.90 -18.34 -20.66
CA SER A 507 4.24 -16.92 -20.42
C SER A 507 4.14 -16.50 -18.95
N HIS A 508 3.01 -16.83 -18.32
CA HIS A 508 2.79 -16.70 -16.88
C HIS A 508 3.78 -17.57 -16.11
N ASP A 509 4.08 -18.75 -16.66
CA ASP A 509 5.10 -19.66 -16.16
C ASP A 509 6.52 -19.08 -16.14
N ILE A 510 6.95 -18.30 -17.14
CA ILE A 510 8.29 -17.67 -17.13
C ILE A 510 8.42 -16.76 -15.90
N LEU A 511 7.38 -16.02 -15.55
CA LEU A 511 7.34 -15.18 -14.36
C LEU A 511 7.28 -16.01 -13.07
N ASN A 512 6.44 -17.06 -13.01
CA ASN A 512 6.40 -18.00 -11.88
C ASN A 512 7.77 -18.67 -11.65
N HIS A 513 8.43 -19.18 -12.68
CA HIS A 513 9.75 -19.82 -12.58
C HIS A 513 10.85 -18.83 -12.24
N ALA A 514 10.80 -17.60 -12.75
CA ALA A 514 11.76 -16.57 -12.35
C ALA A 514 11.63 -16.23 -10.86
N LEU A 515 10.42 -15.91 -10.41
CA LEU A 515 10.06 -15.72 -9.00
C LEU A 515 10.53 -16.90 -8.13
N VAL A 516 10.23 -18.13 -8.53
CA VAL A 516 10.57 -19.35 -7.79
C VAL A 516 12.09 -19.58 -7.77
N ASN A 517 12.79 -19.47 -8.90
CA ASN A 517 14.24 -19.61 -8.96
C ASN A 517 14.95 -18.52 -8.13
N ILE A 518 14.45 -17.29 -8.15
CA ILE A 518 14.95 -16.18 -7.32
C ILE A 518 14.83 -16.52 -5.83
N LEU A 519 13.66 -17.01 -5.40
CA LEU A 519 13.43 -17.41 -4.00
C LEU A 519 14.29 -18.60 -3.59
N LEU A 520 14.51 -19.54 -4.50
CA LEU A 520 15.36 -20.70 -4.28
C LEU A 520 16.84 -20.31 -4.16
N GLU A 521 17.33 -19.46 -5.06
CA GLU A 521 18.69 -18.90 -4.99
C GLU A 521 18.91 -18.01 -3.75
N ALA A 522 17.83 -17.57 -3.09
CA ALA A 522 17.83 -16.88 -1.81
C ALA A 522 17.60 -17.79 -0.59
N GLY A 523 17.34 -19.09 -0.79
CA GLY A 523 17.28 -20.09 0.28
C GLY A 523 15.91 -20.64 0.66
N TYR A 524 14.81 -20.09 0.15
CA TYR A 524 13.47 -20.44 0.65
C TYR A 524 13.05 -21.88 0.37
N GLU A 525 12.41 -22.52 1.34
CA GLU A 525 11.61 -23.73 1.13
C GLU A 525 10.28 -23.39 0.43
N VAL A 526 10.33 -23.27 -0.90
CA VAL A 526 9.16 -22.91 -1.70
C VAL A 526 8.25 -24.14 -1.89
N THR A 527 6.93 -23.97 -1.73
CA THR A 527 5.91 -24.96 -2.13
C THR A 527 5.13 -24.48 -3.36
N HIS A 528 5.66 -24.72 -4.56
CA HIS A 528 5.12 -24.20 -5.82
C HIS A 528 4.02 -25.12 -6.40
N ILE A 529 2.74 -24.83 -6.13
CA ILE A 529 1.60 -25.41 -6.86
C ILE A 529 1.63 -24.84 -8.28
N THR A 530 1.77 -25.66 -9.33
CA THR A 530 2.07 -25.10 -10.65
C THR A 530 1.71 -25.89 -11.91
N VAL A 531 1.75 -25.16 -13.03
CA VAL A 531 1.24 -25.51 -14.35
C VAL A 531 2.35 -25.83 -15.36
N THR A 532 3.38 -25.01 -15.67
CA THR A 532 4.70 -25.60 -16.00
C THR A 532 5.48 -25.81 -14.72
N PRO A 533 6.11 -26.99 -14.57
CA PRO A 533 7.03 -27.23 -13.47
C PRO A 533 8.46 -27.63 -13.96
N SER A 534 9.54 -27.35 -13.21
CA SER A 534 10.96 -27.51 -13.62
C SER A 534 11.56 -28.93 -13.63
N LYS A 535 12.20 -29.31 -14.74
CA LYS A 535 13.05 -30.53 -14.87
C LYS A 535 14.34 -30.48 -14.03
N LYS A 536 14.72 -29.31 -13.51
CA LYS A 536 15.82 -29.11 -12.57
C LYS A 536 15.25 -28.61 -11.24
N LEU A 537 14.95 -29.58 -10.39
CA LEU A 537 14.70 -29.44 -8.95
C LEU A 537 15.71 -28.53 -8.21
N HIS A 538 15.32 -28.25 -6.97
CA HIS A 538 16.13 -27.70 -5.89
C HIS A 538 15.64 -28.41 -4.60
N PRO A 539 16.45 -29.08 -3.75
CA PRO A 539 15.93 -29.63 -2.49
C PRO A 539 15.14 -28.70 -1.55
N ASN A 540 15.33 -27.38 -1.58
CA ASN A 540 14.44 -26.43 -0.88
C ASN A 540 13.11 -26.21 -1.67
N LEU A 541 12.59 -27.23 -2.33
CA LEU A 541 11.46 -27.12 -3.26
C LEU A 541 10.53 -28.31 -3.17
N ARG A 542 9.38 -28.06 -2.55
CA ARG A 542 8.15 -28.84 -2.70
C ARG A 542 7.30 -28.18 -3.79
N GLN A 543 6.49 -28.94 -4.52
CA GLN A 543 6.15 -28.45 -5.86
C GLN A 543 4.92 -29.14 -6.50
N ILE A 544 3.70 -28.77 -6.10
CA ILE A 544 2.47 -29.52 -6.41
C ILE A 544 2.07 -29.47 -7.90
N ASN A 545 1.85 -30.64 -8.49
CA ASN A 545 1.80 -30.89 -9.93
C ASN A 545 0.35 -30.97 -10.47
N VAL A 546 -0.20 -29.88 -11.04
CA VAL A 546 -1.67 -29.74 -11.24
C VAL A 546 -2.16 -29.72 -12.69
N SER A 547 -1.29 -29.87 -13.70
CA SER A 547 -1.68 -29.77 -15.12
C SER A 547 -2.26 -31.06 -15.73
N SER A 548 -2.76 -32.00 -14.92
CA SER A 548 -3.93 -32.80 -15.35
C SER A 548 -5.08 -31.88 -15.84
N ASN A 549 -5.10 -30.62 -15.37
CA ASN A 549 -6.00 -29.54 -15.75
C ASN A 549 -5.70 -28.80 -17.07
N THR A 550 -4.59 -29.01 -17.82
CA THR A 550 -4.32 -28.22 -19.05
C THR A 550 -5.36 -28.38 -20.14
N LYS A 551 -6.02 -29.55 -20.18
CA LYS A 551 -7.07 -29.90 -21.17
C LYS A 551 -8.36 -29.07 -21.03
N VAL A 552 -8.33 -27.97 -20.28
CA VAL A 552 -9.45 -27.05 -20.05
C VAL A 552 -9.38 -25.82 -20.97
N GLY A 553 -8.20 -25.37 -21.37
CA GLY A 553 -8.01 -24.17 -22.21
C GLY A 553 -8.06 -24.47 -23.71
N ASN A 554 -9.01 -23.85 -24.41
CA ASN A 554 -8.94 -23.74 -25.88
C ASN A 554 -7.92 -22.65 -26.26
N ARG A 555 -7.18 -22.83 -27.37
CA ARG A 555 -6.42 -21.73 -27.99
C ARG A 555 -7.41 -20.67 -28.50
N LEU A 556 -7.00 -19.39 -28.45
CA LEU A 556 -7.72 -18.32 -29.14
C LEU A 556 -7.58 -18.52 -30.65
N ASN A 557 -8.68 -18.41 -31.39
CA ASN A 557 -8.68 -18.50 -32.86
C ASN A 557 -8.66 -17.09 -33.44
N LEU A 558 -7.77 -16.80 -34.41
CA LEU A 558 -7.64 -15.46 -35.00
C LEU A 558 -8.98 -14.89 -35.50
N LYS A 559 -9.81 -15.72 -36.15
CA LYS A 559 -11.13 -15.32 -36.67
C LYS A 559 -12.15 -15.02 -35.57
N SER A 560 -11.99 -15.57 -34.37
CA SER A 560 -12.82 -15.19 -33.21
C SER A 560 -12.41 -13.86 -32.58
N ALA A 561 -11.11 -13.53 -32.57
CA ALA A 561 -10.62 -12.25 -32.04
C ALA A 561 -11.02 -11.07 -32.93
N ILE A 562 -10.95 -11.24 -34.25
CA ILE A 562 -11.30 -10.21 -35.25
C ILE A 562 -12.82 -9.93 -35.28
N ASN A 563 -13.66 -10.94 -35.06
CA ASN A 563 -15.13 -10.84 -35.27
C ASN A 563 -15.94 -10.68 -33.97
N SER A 564 -15.36 -10.18 -32.87
CA SER A 564 -16.06 -10.06 -31.58
C SER A 564 -16.01 -8.62 -31.00
N PRO A 565 -16.89 -7.70 -31.45
CA PRO A 565 -16.87 -6.30 -31.02
C PRO A 565 -17.35 -6.04 -29.58
N ASN A 566 -18.04 -7.01 -28.96
CA ASN A 566 -18.79 -6.81 -27.72
C ASN A 566 -18.10 -7.52 -26.54
N GLY A 567 -17.31 -6.80 -25.74
CA GLY A 567 -16.56 -7.37 -24.62
C GLY A 567 -17.41 -8.06 -23.54
N ILE A 568 -18.65 -7.62 -23.31
CA ILE A 568 -19.47 -8.00 -22.15
C ILE A 568 -19.83 -9.51 -22.12
N GLU A 569 -20.07 -10.15 -23.27
CA GLU A 569 -20.31 -11.60 -23.29
C GLU A 569 -19.01 -12.40 -23.13
N ASN A 570 -17.92 -11.93 -23.73
CA ASN A 570 -16.59 -12.52 -23.54
C ASN A 570 -16.16 -12.48 -22.07
N ASP A 571 -16.35 -11.35 -21.37
CA ASP A 571 -16.03 -11.19 -19.94
C ASP A 571 -16.75 -12.23 -19.08
N ARG A 572 -18.03 -12.52 -19.35
CA ARG A 572 -18.79 -13.55 -18.64
C ARG A 572 -18.23 -14.96 -18.88
N HIS A 573 -17.96 -15.31 -20.13
CA HIS A 573 -17.41 -16.62 -20.49
C HIS A 573 -15.98 -16.81 -19.95
N PHE A 574 -15.15 -15.79 -20.05
CA PHE A 574 -13.78 -15.74 -19.53
C PHE A 574 -13.77 -15.86 -18.00
N THR A 575 -14.56 -15.06 -17.29
CA THR A 575 -14.62 -15.11 -15.81
C THR A 575 -15.09 -16.47 -15.30
N HIS A 576 -16.11 -17.07 -15.94
CA HIS A 576 -16.54 -18.44 -15.61
C HIS A 576 -15.44 -19.47 -15.90
N PHE A 577 -14.74 -19.36 -17.02
CA PHE A 577 -13.63 -20.22 -17.40
C PHE A 577 -12.46 -20.16 -16.39
N VAL A 578 -12.01 -18.95 -16.02
CA VAL A 578 -10.94 -18.76 -15.04
C VAL A 578 -11.37 -19.27 -13.67
N THR A 579 -12.56 -18.92 -13.18
CA THR A 579 -13.09 -19.41 -11.89
C THR A 579 -13.10 -20.95 -11.84
N LYS A 580 -13.50 -21.58 -12.94
CA LYS A 580 -13.52 -23.05 -13.10
C LYS A 580 -12.12 -23.66 -13.17
N MET A 581 -11.14 -22.96 -13.73
CA MET A 581 -9.73 -23.36 -13.74
C MET A 581 -9.14 -23.31 -12.32
N PHE A 582 -9.29 -22.19 -11.61
CA PHE A 582 -8.78 -22.00 -10.25
C PHE A 582 -9.44 -22.98 -9.26
N THR A 583 -10.75 -23.17 -9.37
CA THR A 583 -11.49 -24.19 -8.61
C THR A 583 -10.93 -25.60 -8.85
N LYS A 584 -10.59 -25.95 -10.09
CA LYS A 584 -9.98 -27.23 -10.47
C LYS A 584 -8.54 -27.42 -9.98
N VAL A 585 -7.78 -26.34 -9.78
CA VAL A 585 -6.44 -26.41 -9.18
C VAL A 585 -6.54 -26.63 -7.68
N LEU A 586 -7.45 -25.94 -7.00
CA LEU A 586 -7.74 -26.15 -5.57
C LEU A 586 -8.29 -27.55 -5.29
N GLN A 587 -9.17 -28.07 -6.15
CA GLN A 587 -9.77 -29.41 -6.07
C GLN A 587 -8.92 -30.51 -6.73
N HIS A 588 -7.68 -30.21 -7.16
CA HIS A 588 -6.77 -31.26 -7.59
C HIS A 588 -6.31 -32.06 -6.37
N SER A 589 -6.23 -33.39 -6.47
CA SER A 589 -6.04 -34.27 -5.28
C SER A 589 -4.76 -33.98 -4.49
N ASP A 590 -3.69 -33.54 -5.15
CA ASP A 590 -2.47 -33.07 -4.46
C ASP A 590 -2.65 -31.77 -3.69
N THR A 591 -3.41 -30.83 -4.26
CA THR A 591 -3.70 -29.53 -3.65
C THR A 591 -4.65 -29.71 -2.49
N ASP A 592 -5.78 -30.39 -2.72
CA ASP A 592 -6.83 -30.65 -1.73
C ASP A 592 -6.27 -31.34 -0.48
N LYS A 593 -5.34 -32.28 -0.63
CA LYS A 593 -4.65 -32.94 0.50
C LYS A 593 -3.72 -32.02 1.28
N LEU A 594 -3.08 -31.04 0.61
CA LEU A 594 -2.40 -29.94 1.30
C LEU A 594 -3.40 -29.09 2.09
N LEU A 595 -4.56 -28.79 1.48
CA LEU A 595 -5.58 -27.92 2.07
C LEU A 595 -6.37 -28.61 3.20
N ILE A 596 -6.46 -29.94 3.24
CA ILE A 596 -7.11 -30.68 4.32
C ILE A 596 -6.14 -30.91 5.50
N ASP A 597 -4.83 -31.02 5.26
CA ASP A 597 -3.83 -31.17 6.32
C ASP A 597 -3.81 -29.95 7.26
N THR A 598 -4.35 -30.13 8.47
CA THR A 598 -4.40 -29.10 9.52
C THR A 598 -3.06 -28.90 10.23
N THR A 599 -2.06 -29.72 9.95
CA THR A 599 -0.69 -29.63 10.51
C THR A 599 0.30 -28.94 9.57
N GLN A 600 0.03 -28.89 8.26
CA GLN A 600 0.84 -28.16 7.30
C GLN A 600 0.95 -26.67 7.67
N ARG A 601 2.16 -26.13 7.66
CA ARG A 601 2.49 -24.71 7.86
C ARG A 601 3.19 -24.15 6.62
N PHE A 602 3.15 -22.84 6.46
CA PHE A 602 3.87 -22.04 5.47
C PHE A 602 4.15 -20.68 6.11
N ASP A 603 5.04 -19.88 5.57
CA ASP A 603 5.32 -18.54 6.11
C ASP A 603 4.80 -17.42 5.19
N LEU A 604 4.43 -17.78 3.96
CA LEU A 604 3.83 -16.91 2.94
C LEU A 604 3.14 -17.75 1.87
N ILE A 605 2.03 -17.23 1.34
CA ILE A 605 1.43 -17.67 0.08
C ILE A 605 1.78 -16.63 -0.99
N ILE A 606 2.46 -17.04 -2.05
CA ILE A 606 2.58 -16.24 -3.27
C ILE A 606 1.67 -16.85 -4.33
N SER A 607 0.86 -16.00 -4.96
CA SER A 607 -0.10 -16.41 -5.97
C SER A 607 -0.05 -15.46 -7.15
N GLU A 608 -0.25 -15.99 -8.35
CA GLU A 608 -0.65 -15.15 -9.47
C GLU A 608 -2.06 -14.59 -9.19
N TRP A 609 -2.29 -13.33 -9.56
CA TRP A 609 -3.65 -12.81 -9.73
C TRP A 609 -4.00 -12.80 -11.21
N LEU A 610 -4.98 -13.60 -11.63
CA LEU A 610 -5.45 -13.64 -13.02
C LEU A 610 -6.94 -13.33 -13.08
N PHE A 611 -7.31 -12.08 -12.78
CA PHE A 611 -8.70 -11.58 -12.78
C PHE A 611 -9.65 -12.21 -11.75
N ASN A 612 -9.20 -13.22 -10.99
CA ASN A 612 -9.99 -14.07 -10.09
C ASN A 612 -9.41 -14.05 -8.67
N ASP A 613 -10.28 -13.98 -7.66
CA ASP A 613 -9.87 -13.71 -6.27
C ASP A 613 -9.89 -14.99 -5.40
N MET A 614 -10.11 -16.18 -5.97
CA MET A 614 -10.28 -17.45 -5.23
C MET A 614 -9.11 -17.79 -4.29
N TYR A 615 -7.87 -17.50 -4.70
CA TYR A 615 -6.69 -17.83 -3.88
C TYR A 615 -6.55 -16.99 -2.59
N THR A 616 -7.34 -15.92 -2.42
CA THR A 616 -7.48 -15.24 -1.11
C THR A 616 -7.93 -16.21 -0.01
N GLY A 617 -8.72 -17.23 -0.35
CA GLY A 617 -9.19 -18.22 0.62
C GLY A 617 -8.07 -19.06 1.23
N LEU A 618 -6.93 -19.22 0.54
CA LEU A 618 -5.73 -19.85 1.11
C LEU A 618 -5.18 -19.02 2.26
N ALA A 619 -5.16 -17.68 2.12
CA ALA A 619 -4.64 -16.76 3.13
C ALA A 619 -5.37 -16.93 4.47
N ALA A 620 -6.71 -16.89 4.48
CA ALA A 620 -7.47 -17.16 5.72
C ALA A 620 -7.50 -18.63 6.13
N LEU A 621 -7.34 -19.58 5.20
CA LEU A 621 -7.37 -21.01 5.55
C LEU A 621 -6.22 -21.34 6.50
N TYR A 622 -5.03 -20.87 6.18
CA TYR A 622 -3.86 -21.06 7.03
C TYR A 622 -3.64 -19.90 8.03
N ASP A 623 -4.15 -18.70 7.74
CA ASP A 623 -3.73 -17.42 8.32
C ASP A 623 -2.25 -17.10 8.05
N TYR A 624 -1.89 -17.05 6.75
CA TYR A 624 -0.59 -16.61 6.24
C TYR A 624 -0.70 -15.48 5.21
N PRO A 625 0.35 -14.64 5.08
CA PRO A 625 0.36 -13.52 4.14
C PRO A 625 0.04 -13.96 2.70
N LEU A 626 -0.46 -13.02 1.91
CA LEU A 626 -0.67 -13.20 0.48
C LEU A 626 0.07 -12.12 -0.30
N ILE A 627 1.15 -12.49 -0.97
CA ILE A 627 1.65 -11.71 -2.09
C ILE A 627 0.88 -12.15 -3.33
N TRP A 628 0.28 -11.20 -4.02
CA TRP A 628 -0.02 -11.37 -5.43
C TRP A 628 1.15 -10.94 -6.29
N PHE A 629 1.29 -11.57 -7.45
CA PHE A 629 2.01 -10.94 -8.56
C PHE A 629 1.09 -10.88 -9.78
N PHE A 630 1.34 -9.89 -10.63
CA PHE A 630 0.63 -9.66 -11.87
C PHE A 630 1.62 -9.42 -13.01
N THR A 631 1.29 -9.96 -14.18
CA THR A 631 2.21 -10.01 -15.32
C THR A 631 2.40 -8.66 -16.02
N THR A 632 1.52 -7.69 -15.75
CA THR A 632 1.44 -6.37 -16.38
C THR A 632 1.06 -5.27 -15.37
N GLU A 633 0.78 -4.06 -15.83
CA GLU A 633 0.35 -2.91 -15.01
C GLU A 633 -1.05 -3.16 -14.38
N PRO A 634 -1.38 -2.60 -13.20
CA PRO A 634 -2.60 -2.94 -12.47
C PRO A 634 -3.88 -2.71 -13.28
N HIS A 635 -4.57 -3.80 -13.60
CA HIS A 635 -5.86 -3.72 -14.27
C HIS A 635 -6.89 -3.07 -13.32
N TRP A 636 -7.88 -2.35 -13.84
CA TRP A 636 -8.90 -1.69 -13.02
C TRP A 636 -9.68 -2.67 -12.12
N MET A 637 -9.79 -3.94 -12.51
CA MET A 637 -10.37 -5.00 -11.67
C MET A 637 -9.47 -5.37 -10.47
N LEU A 638 -8.15 -5.26 -10.59
CA LEU A 638 -7.21 -5.49 -9.48
C LEU A 638 -7.30 -4.34 -8.47
N LEU A 639 -7.40 -3.10 -8.96
CA LEU A 639 -7.74 -1.94 -8.12
C LEU A 639 -9.11 -2.11 -7.46
N ARG A 640 -10.14 -2.59 -8.17
CA ARG A 640 -11.47 -2.89 -7.58
C ARG A 640 -11.35 -3.82 -6.37
N THR A 641 -10.56 -4.89 -6.50
CA THR A 641 -10.37 -5.88 -5.44
C THR A 641 -9.59 -5.31 -4.24
N ILE A 642 -8.59 -4.45 -4.50
CA ILE A 642 -7.58 -4.02 -3.51
C ILE A 642 -7.84 -2.66 -2.83
N ASP A 643 -8.53 -1.77 -3.54
CA ASP A 643 -8.76 -0.36 -3.17
C ASP A 643 -10.26 0.00 -3.17
N LYS A 644 -11.09 -0.80 -3.87
CA LYS A 644 -12.57 -0.75 -3.87
C LYS A 644 -13.21 0.54 -4.42
N ASP A 645 -12.45 1.58 -4.76
CA ASP A 645 -12.99 2.84 -5.30
C ASP A 645 -13.43 2.77 -6.77
N THR A 646 -13.00 1.78 -7.56
CA THR A 646 -13.20 1.75 -9.04
C THR A 646 -14.61 1.33 -9.51
N THR A 647 -15.62 2.09 -9.09
CA THR A 647 -16.79 2.58 -9.86
C THR A 647 -17.54 1.70 -10.86
N THR A 648 -17.47 0.37 -10.82
CA THR A 648 -18.28 -0.54 -11.67
C THR A 648 -18.52 -1.90 -10.99
N PRO A 649 -19.78 -2.25 -10.66
CA PRO A 649 -20.11 -3.57 -10.12
C PRO A 649 -20.05 -4.67 -11.21
N ASN A 650 -19.04 -5.55 -11.16
CA ASN A 650 -19.04 -6.77 -11.97
C ASN A 650 -19.89 -7.86 -11.28
N LEU A 651 -21.20 -7.67 -11.30
CA LEU A 651 -22.18 -8.56 -10.67
C LEU A 651 -22.02 -10.03 -11.08
N VAL A 652 -21.58 -10.26 -12.33
CA VAL A 652 -21.40 -11.59 -12.90
C VAL A 652 -20.19 -12.31 -12.30
N LYS A 653 -19.03 -11.64 -12.17
CA LYS A 653 -17.86 -12.17 -11.45
C LYS A 653 -18.26 -12.57 -10.03
N ASP A 654 -18.80 -11.60 -9.31
CA ASP A 654 -19.05 -11.72 -7.87
C ASP A 654 -19.99 -12.91 -7.57
N ILE A 655 -21.02 -13.15 -8.40
CA ILE A 655 -21.94 -14.29 -8.25
C ILE A 655 -21.24 -15.66 -8.42
N TYR A 656 -20.44 -15.84 -9.47
CA TYR A 656 -19.76 -17.12 -9.72
C TYR A 656 -18.67 -17.40 -8.68
N GLU A 657 -17.90 -16.38 -8.30
CA GLU A 657 -16.79 -16.55 -7.36
C GLU A 657 -17.27 -16.77 -5.92
N ARG A 658 -18.29 -16.06 -5.42
CA ARG A 658 -18.92 -16.34 -4.10
C ARG A 658 -19.34 -17.81 -3.97
N GLY A 659 -19.97 -18.36 -5.00
CA GLY A 659 -20.46 -19.74 -5.03
C GLY A 659 -19.32 -20.77 -5.01
N ALA A 660 -18.29 -20.56 -5.82
CA ALA A 660 -17.09 -21.41 -5.85
C ALA A 660 -16.30 -21.32 -4.53
N PHE A 661 -16.09 -20.11 -4.02
CA PHE A 661 -15.34 -19.82 -2.79
C PHE A 661 -15.98 -20.50 -1.58
N LYS A 662 -17.30 -20.34 -1.38
CA LYS A 662 -18.02 -21.02 -0.29
C LYS A 662 -17.98 -22.55 -0.43
N LYS A 663 -18.05 -23.08 -1.65
CA LYS A 663 -18.00 -24.53 -1.89
C LYS A 663 -16.61 -25.13 -1.61
N VAL A 664 -15.53 -24.40 -1.88
CA VAL A 664 -14.16 -24.86 -1.62
C VAL A 664 -13.76 -24.62 -0.16
N PHE A 665 -13.83 -23.38 0.33
CA PHE A 665 -13.26 -23.03 1.63
C PHE A 665 -14.19 -23.28 2.81
N GLY A 666 -15.52 -23.36 2.62
CA GLY A 666 -16.48 -23.65 3.70
C GLY A 666 -16.12 -24.89 4.53
N PRO A 667 -15.93 -26.08 3.91
CA PRO A 667 -15.50 -27.28 4.62
C PRO A 667 -14.09 -27.16 5.22
N LEU A 668 -13.14 -26.56 4.48
CA LEU A 668 -11.73 -26.47 4.87
C LEU A 668 -11.51 -25.57 6.11
N MET A 669 -12.32 -24.53 6.27
CA MET A 669 -12.37 -23.67 7.46
C MET A 669 -12.97 -24.42 8.66
N ALA A 670 -14.10 -25.11 8.45
CA ALA A 670 -14.78 -25.88 9.50
C ALA A 670 -13.89 -27.00 10.07
N LEU A 671 -13.12 -27.69 9.22
CA LEU A 671 -12.11 -28.68 9.62
C LEU A 671 -10.98 -28.10 10.51
N ARG A 672 -10.76 -26.78 10.48
CA ARG A 672 -9.80 -26.07 11.33
C ARG A 672 -10.46 -25.33 12.50
N GLY A 673 -11.76 -25.53 12.72
CA GLY A 673 -12.54 -24.78 13.73
C GLY A 673 -12.66 -23.27 13.44
N LYS A 674 -12.27 -22.82 12.23
CA LYS A 674 -12.31 -21.40 11.85
C LYS A 674 -13.70 -21.00 11.40
N SER A 675 -14.12 -19.79 11.77
CA SER A 675 -15.30 -19.15 11.19
C SER A 675 -15.09 -18.92 9.69
N PHE A 676 -16.10 -19.25 8.88
CA PHE A 676 -16.04 -19.04 7.43
C PHE A 676 -16.08 -17.54 7.12
N ARG A 677 -14.95 -16.98 6.71
CA ARG A 677 -14.85 -15.61 6.19
C ARG A 677 -15.47 -15.53 4.80
N THR A 678 -16.26 -14.49 4.54
CA THR A 678 -16.93 -14.25 3.26
C THR A 678 -15.95 -13.80 2.17
N TYR A 679 -16.33 -13.99 0.91
CA TYR A 679 -15.53 -13.55 -0.24
C TYR A 679 -15.25 -12.03 -0.17
N GLU A 680 -16.22 -11.21 0.23
CA GLU A 680 -16.09 -9.74 0.28
C GLU A 680 -15.13 -9.21 1.35
N GLU A 681 -15.02 -9.91 2.48
CA GLU A 681 -13.96 -9.68 3.46
C GLU A 681 -12.61 -10.05 2.83
N MET A 682 -12.54 -11.22 2.20
CA MET A 682 -11.32 -11.80 1.68
C MET A 682 -10.72 -11.10 0.46
N MET A 683 -11.48 -10.30 -0.31
CA MET A 683 -10.95 -9.57 -1.48
C MET A 683 -9.73 -8.69 -1.17
N SER A 684 -9.61 -8.12 0.04
CA SER A 684 -8.58 -7.13 0.38
C SER A 684 -7.42 -7.63 1.25
N VAL A 685 -7.17 -8.96 1.32
CA VAL A 685 -6.12 -9.57 2.18
C VAL A 685 -4.72 -9.65 1.56
N ALA A 686 -4.54 -9.23 0.31
CA ALA A 686 -3.22 -9.24 -0.31
C ALA A 686 -2.32 -8.17 0.33
N SER A 687 -1.24 -8.63 0.98
CA SER A 687 -0.25 -7.81 1.68
C SER A 687 0.55 -6.94 0.70
N LEU A 688 0.92 -7.52 -0.45
CA LEU A 688 1.58 -6.85 -1.57
C LEU A 688 1.06 -7.37 -2.91
N VAL A 689 1.30 -6.57 -3.95
CA VAL A 689 1.21 -6.92 -5.36
C VAL A 689 2.54 -6.62 -6.05
N PHE A 690 3.20 -7.61 -6.62
CA PHE A 690 4.31 -7.39 -7.55
C PHE A 690 3.77 -7.16 -8.96
N MET A 691 4.00 -5.98 -9.53
CA MET A 691 3.78 -5.74 -10.95
C MET A 691 5.07 -5.99 -11.71
N ASN A 692 5.02 -6.74 -12.80
CA ASN A 692 6.09 -6.72 -13.79
C ASN A 692 5.98 -5.43 -14.65
N SER A 693 6.17 -4.26 -14.03
CA SER A 693 6.11 -2.92 -14.66
C SER A 693 7.16 -1.96 -14.07
N HIS A 694 7.36 -0.81 -14.72
CA HIS A 694 8.41 0.15 -14.39
C HIS A 694 7.90 1.58 -14.59
N GLN A 695 8.10 2.48 -13.62
CA GLN A 695 7.60 3.85 -13.69
C GLN A 695 8.06 4.61 -14.96
N GLY A 696 9.29 4.37 -15.44
CA GLY A 696 9.78 4.91 -16.71
C GLY A 696 9.10 4.37 -17.99
N LEU A 697 8.38 3.24 -17.91
CA LEU A 697 7.71 2.56 -19.03
C LEU A 697 6.18 2.65 -19.00
N SER A 698 5.60 2.85 -17.82
CA SER A 698 4.16 3.01 -17.64
C SER A 698 3.69 4.42 -18.06
N LYS A 699 2.39 4.65 -17.91
CA LYS A 699 1.83 6.00 -17.74
C LYS A 699 2.07 6.48 -16.31
N ALA A 700 1.87 7.78 -16.08
CA ALA A 700 1.91 8.38 -14.75
C ALA A 700 0.57 8.14 -14.03
N ASP A 701 0.40 6.94 -13.50
CA ASP A 701 -0.76 6.51 -12.72
C ASP A 701 -0.39 6.35 -11.23
N VAL A 702 -1.35 6.59 -10.35
CA VAL A 702 -1.19 6.51 -8.89
C VAL A 702 -1.75 5.18 -8.39
N TRP A 703 -0.94 4.43 -7.64
CA TRP A 703 -1.30 3.13 -7.08
C TRP A 703 -1.05 3.14 -5.56
N PRO A 704 -1.86 2.46 -4.73
CA PRO A 704 -1.56 2.26 -3.31
C PRO A 704 -0.19 1.61 -3.07
N ASP A 705 0.55 2.00 -2.02
CA ASP A 705 1.97 1.62 -1.82
C ASP A 705 2.27 0.11 -1.75
N LYS A 706 1.23 -0.72 -1.53
CA LYS A 706 1.31 -2.19 -1.65
C LYS A 706 1.48 -2.71 -3.10
N PHE A 707 1.43 -1.84 -4.11
CA PHE A 707 1.71 -2.15 -5.51
C PHE A 707 3.19 -1.86 -5.85
N ILE A 708 4.04 -2.88 -5.81
CA ILE A 708 5.49 -2.74 -6.06
C ILE A 708 5.81 -2.98 -7.54
N PRO A 709 6.39 -2.01 -8.27
CA PRO A 709 6.85 -2.18 -9.64
C PRO A 709 8.22 -2.90 -9.69
N VAL A 710 8.22 -4.16 -10.12
CA VAL A 710 9.41 -5.02 -10.22
C VAL A 710 9.59 -5.51 -11.66
N ALA A 711 9.66 -4.62 -12.65
CA ALA A 711 9.92 -5.04 -14.03
C ALA A 711 11.29 -5.72 -14.20
N GLY A 712 11.28 -6.86 -14.90
CA GLY A 712 12.47 -7.51 -15.42
C GLY A 712 13.08 -8.60 -14.54
N TYR A 713 12.41 -9.04 -13.46
CA TYR A 713 12.91 -10.19 -12.65
C TYR A 713 12.97 -11.52 -13.43
N HIS A 714 12.41 -11.58 -14.64
CA HIS A 714 12.45 -12.72 -15.55
C HIS A 714 13.60 -12.68 -16.57
N ILE A 715 14.44 -11.64 -16.54
CA ILE A 715 15.62 -11.53 -17.38
C ILE A 715 16.79 -12.15 -16.62
N ASP A 716 17.51 -13.09 -17.24
CA ASP A 716 18.70 -13.68 -16.62
C ASP A 716 19.77 -12.58 -16.40
N GLU A 717 20.32 -12.47 -15.19
CA GLU A 717 21.46 -11.59 -14.91
C GLU A 717 22.71 -12.04 -15.69
N ASP A 718 22.89 -13.37 -15.83
CA ASP A 718 23.86 -14.00 -16.74
C ASP A 718 23.15 -14.52 -18.01
N ILE A 719 23.13 -13.71 -19.08
CA ILE A 719 22.48 -14.07 -20.35
C ILE A 719 23.14 -15.32 -20.97
N LYS A 720 22.32 -16.37 -21.15
CA LYS A 720 22.76 -17.64 -21.73
C LYS A 720 23.27 -17.44 -23.17
N PRO A 721 24.39 -18.06 -23.59
CA PRO A 721 24.94 -17.90 -24.92
C PRO A 721 24.01 -18.47 -26.00
N LEU A 722 24.03 -17.87 -27.19
CA LEU A 722 23.32 -18.38 -28.36
C LEU A 722 23.83 -19.79 -28.75
N PRO A 723 22.95 -20.69 -29.25
CA PRO A 723 23.35 -21.89 -29.98
C PRO A 723 24.33 -21.55 -31.11
N ASN A 724 25.35 -22.38 -31.34
CA ASN A 724 26.47 -22.06 -32.24
C ASN A 724 26.03 -21.75 -33.68
N ASP A 725 25.03 -22.47 -34.20
CA ASP A 725 24.41 -22.27 -35.50
C ASP A 725 23.74 -20.89 -35.61
N LEU A 726 22.87 -20.55 -34.64
CA LEU A 726 22.23 -19.24 -34.58
C LEU A 726 23.24 -18.11 -34.34
N LYS A 727 24.28 -18.36 -33.53
CA LYS A 727 25.38 -17.42 -33.31
C LYS A 727 26.13 -17.12 -34.61
N ILE A 728 26.48 -18.14 -35.40
CA ILE A 728 27.16 -17.96 -36.69
C ILE A 728 26.30 -17.14 -37.65
N VAL A 729 24.98 -17.37 -37.69
CA VAL A 729 24.05 -16.54 -38.49
C VAL A 729 24.05 -15.09 -38.02
N MET A 730 23.91 -14.84 -36.71
CA MET A 730 23.81 -13.49 -36.15
C MET A 730 25.14 -12.72 -36.19
N ASP A 731 26.29 -13.39 -36.02
CA ASP A 731 27.62 -12.79 -36.16
C ASP A 731 27.87 -12.28 -37.60
N ASN A 732 27.44 -13.04 -38.61
CA ASN A 732 27.66 -12.73 -40.02
C ASN A 732 26.64 -11.74 -40.62
N ALA A 733 25.64 -11.30 -39.86
CA ALA A 733 24.57 -10.41 -40.30
C ALA A 733 25.03 -8.95 -40.52
N LYS A 734 25.77 -8.70 -41.61
CA LYS A 734 26.44 -7.41 -41.91
C LYS A 734 25.54 -6.17 -41.92
N PHE A 735 24.24 -6.32 -42.21
CA PHE A 735 23.26 -5.23 -42.22
C PHE A 735 22.35 -5.21 -40.97
N GLY A 736 22.71 -6.01 -39.97
CA GLY A 736 21.94 -6.25 -38.75
C GLY A 736 20.87 -7.34 -38.91
N VAL A 737 20.33 -7.73 -37.76
CA VAL A 737 19.30 -8.75 -37.58
C VAL A 737 17.98 -8.09 -37.20
N ILE A 738 16.91 -8.46 -37.89
CA ILE A 738 15.53 -8.24 -37.46
C ILE A 738 15.05 -9.54 -36.81
N TYR A 739 14.59 -9.47 -35.57
CA TYR A 739 13.93 -10.59 -34.90
C TYR A 739 12.41 -10.43 -35.02
N PHE A 740 11.69 -11.50 -35.38
CA PHE A 740 10.23 -11.51 -35.55
C PHE A 740 9.61 -12.62 -34.71
N SER A 741 8.72 -12.25 -33.78
CA SER A 741 8.00 -13.21 -32.93
C SER A 741 6.64 -12.67 -32.49
N LEU A 742 5.57 -13.37 -32.86
CA LEU A 742 4.19 -13.05 -32.49
C LEU A 742 3.76 -13.70 -31.15
N GLY A 743 4.71 -14.22 -30.38
CA GLY A 743 4.46 -14.88 -29.09
C GLY A 743 3.93 -16.32 -29.24
N SER A 744 3.54 -16.94 -28.13
CA SER A 744 3.15 -18.37 -28.08
C SER A 744 1.63 -18.60 -28.09
N TYR A 745 0.84 -17.60 -28.47
CA TYR A 745 -0.63 -17.63 -28.43
C TYR A 745 -1.29 -17.45 -29.80
N LEU A 746 -0.52 -17.01 -30.79
CA LEU A 746 -0.92 -16.88 -32.18
C LEU A 746 -0.26 -18.03 -32.94
N ASP A 747 -1.07 -18.88 -33.58
CA ASP A 747 -0.57 -20.04 -34.30
C ASP A 747 -0.07 -19.63 -35.69
N GLY A 748 1.03 -20.22 -36.18
CA GLY A 748 1.52 -19.94 -37.54
C GLY A 748 0.49 -20.35 -38.60
N HIS A 749 -0.30 -21.37 -38.30
CA HIS A 749 -1.37 -21.90 -39.17
C HIS A 749 -2.64 -21.01 -39.22
N ASP A 750 -2.74 -19.99 -38.35
CA ASP A 750 -3.87 -19.05 -38.33
C ASP A 750 -3.66 -17.86 -39.30
N ILE A 751 -2.44 -17.67 -39.82
CA ILE A 751 -2.09 -16.65 -40.83
C ILE A 751 -2.54 -17.16 -42.23
N PRO A 752 -3.29 -16.37 -43.03
CA PRO A 752 -3.64 -16.75 -44.40
C PRO A 752 -2.40 -16.99 -45.28
N GLU A 753 -2.45 -18.00 -46.14
CA GLU A 753 -1.34 -18.40 -47.05
C GLU A 753 -0.84 -17.22 -47.90
N GLU A 754 -1.77 -16.48 -48.52
CA GLU A 754 -1.51 -15.22 -49.25
C GLU A 754 -0.73 -14.19 -48.41
N GLN A 755 -1.02 -14.07 -47.11
CA GLN A 755 -0.32 -13.14 -46.20
C GLN A 755 1.02 -13.70 -45.70
N MET A 756 1.21 -15.02 -45.70
CA MET A 756 2.48 -15.66 -45.40
C MET A 756 3.47 -15.46 -46.55
N ASP A 757 3.03 -15.65 -47.79
CA ASP A 757 3.83 -15.42 -48.99
C ASP A 757 4.22 -13.94 -49.13
N ASP A 758 3.25 -13.02 -48.96
CA ASP A 758 3.48 -11.55 -48.89
C ASP A 758 4.58 -11.18 -47.86
N LEU A 759 4.61 -11.84 -46.70
CA LEU A 759 5.63 -11.64 -45.68
C LEU A 759 6.98 -12.23 -46.09
N ILE A 760 7.02 -13.42 -46.68
CA ILE A 760 8.25 -14.09 -47.11
C ILE A 760 8.93 -13.30 -48.23
N ASP A 761 8.19 -12.85 -49.24
CA ASP A 761 8.74 -12.03 -50.34
C ASP A 761 9.21 -10.67 -49.82
N MET A 762 8.40 -10.00 -48.98
CA MET A 762 8.77 -8.72 -48.36
C MET A 762 10.06 -8.83 -47.52
N PHE A 763 10.20 -9.88 -46.71
CA PHE A 763 11.41 -10.14 -45.94
C PHE A 763 12.59 -10.56 -46.82
N GLY A 764 12.35 -11.26 -47.93
CA GLY A 764 13.37 -11.70 -48.89
C GLY A 764 14.03 -10.56 -49.66
N GLU A 765 13.32 -9.44 -49.85
CA GLU A 765 13.91 -8.21 -50.41
C GLU A 765 14.83 -7.44 -49.44
N LEU A 766 14.77 -7.72 -48.13
CA LEU A 766 15.54 -6.96 -47.14
C LEU A 766 17.01 -7.38 -47.11
N LYS A 767 17.89 -6.40 -46.89
CA LYS A 767 19.34 -6.65 -46.70
C LYS A 767 19.65 -7.26 -45.32
N GLN A 768 18.72 -7.13 -44.38
CA GLN A 768 18.81 -7.64 -43.03
C GLN A 768 18.63 -9.16 -42.99
N THR A 769 19.30 -9.79 -42.03
CA THR A 769 19.02 -11.18 -41.65
C THR A 769 17.77 -11.21 -40.79
N ILE A 770 16.82 -12.09 -41.11
CA ILE A 770 15.54 -12.22 -40.41
C ILE A 770 15.56 -13.50 -39.57
N ILE A 771 15.45 -13.38 -38.26
CA ILE A 771 15.26 -14.52 -37.36
C ILE A 771 13.78 -14.58 -36.99
N TRP A 772 13.06 -15.58 -37.48
CA TRP A 772 11.61 -15.71 -37.33
C TRP A 772 11.27 -16.87 -36.40
N ASN A 773 10.72 -16.57 -35.23
CA ASN A 773 10.24 -17.57 -34.28
C ASN A 773 8.85 -18.05 -34.71
N LEU A 774 8.76 -19.26 -35.29
CA LEU A 774 7.54 -19.79 -35.90
C LEU A 774 7.53 -21.33 -35.88
N ASP A 775 6.38 -21.92 -35.51
CA ASP A 775 6.17 -23.38 -35.45
C ASP A 775 5.70 -23.93 -36.82
N LEU A 776 6.46 -23.61 -37.87
CA LEU A 776 6.22 -24.03 -39.27
C LEU A 776 7.52 -24.44 -39.97
N THR A 777 7.41 -25.38 -40.91
CA THR A 777 8.54 -25.85 -41.75
C THR A 777 8.28 -25.52 -43.22
N PHE A 778 9.19 -24.77 -43.83
CA PHE A 778 9.10 -24.33 -45.23
C PHE A 778 10.05 -25.15 -46.12
N VAL A 779 9.62 -25.49 -47.33
CA VAL A 779 10.43 -26.27 -48.29
C VAL A 779 11.58 -25.44 -48.88
N ARG A 780 11.38 -24.12 -49.01
CA ARG A 780 12.37 -23.16 -49.50
C ARG A 780 12.07 -21.78 -48.92
N LEU A 781 13.11 -21.03 -48.57
CA LEU A 781 13.04 -19.64 -48.14
C LEU A 781 14.17 -18.82 -48.83
N PRO A 782 14.02 -17.48 -48.92
CA PRO A 782 15.13 -16.56 -49.16
C PRO A 782 16.28 -16.78 -48.16
N SER A 783 17.53 -16.67 -48.61
CA SER A 783 18.71 -17.06 -47.83
C SER A 783 19.05 -16.14 -46.65
N ASN A 784 18.34 -15.03 -46.48
CA ASN A 784 18.41 -14.14 -45.32
C ASN A 784 17.35 -14.46 -44.25
N ILE A 785 16.38 -15.35 -44.51
CA ILE A 785 15.32 -15.72 -43.57
C ILE A 785 15.65 -17.06 -42.90
N HIS A 786 15.71 -17.04 -41.56
CA HIS A 786 15.95 -18.20 -40.74
C HIS A 786 14.76 -18.42 -39.79
N VAL A 787 13.91 -19.38 -40.12
CA VAL A 787 12.82 -19.82 -39.25
C VAL A 787 13.37 -20.75 -38.17
N ILE A 788 13.04 -20.47 -36.91
CA ILE A 788 13.43 -21.29 -35.76
C ILE A 788 12.22 -21.65 -34.90
N ASN A 789 12.12 -22.92 -34.53
CA ASN A 789 11.11 -23.40 -33.60
C ASN A 789 11.63 -23.20 -32.16
N TRP A 790 11.03 -22.25 -31.44
CA TRP A 790 11.38 -21.82 -30.08
C TRP A 790 12.72 -21.07 -29.94
N ALA A 791 12.67 -19.77 -30.23
CA ALA A 791 13.79 -18.85 -30.16
C ALA A 791 14.33 -18.57 -28.73
N PRO A 792 15.66 -18.51 -28.51
CA PRO A 792 16.27 -18.02 -27.27
C PRO A 792 16.19 -16.47 -27.22
N GLN A 793 15.00 -15.94 -26.97
CA GLN A 793 14.65 -14.52 -27.17
C GLN A 793 15.60 -13.52 -26.47
N GLN A 794 15.91 -13.72 -25.18
CA GLN A 794 16.81 -12.83 -24.45
C GLN A 794 18.23 -12.81 -25.06
N SER A 795 18.76 -13.99 -25.42
CA SER A 795 20.07 -14.12 -26.08
C SER A 795 20.11 -13.49 -27.48
N ILE A 796 18.99 -13.46 -28.20
CA ILE A 796 18.86 -12.79 -29.50
C ILE A 796 18.84 -11.27 -29.31
N LEU A 797 18.00 -10.77 -28.40
CA LEU A 797 17.86 -9.33 -28.14
C LEU A 797 19.14 -8.72 -27.54
N ALA A 798 19.87 -9.48 -26.73
CA ALA A 798 21.18 -9.09 -26.18
C ALA A 798 22.31 -9.01 -27.23
N HIS A 799 22.13 -9.62 -28.42
CA HIS A 799 23.20 -9.70 -29.42
C HIS A 799 23.38 -8.33 -30.12
N PRO A 800 24.62 -7.82 -30.26
CA PRO A 800 24.86 -6.46 -30.76
C PRO A 800 24.39 -6.22 -32.22
N ASN A 801 24.20 -7.28 -33.01
CA ASN A 801 23.64 -7.18 -34.35
C ASN A 801 22.11 -7.20 -34.38
N CYS A 802 21.40 -7.48 -33.28
CA CYS A 802 19.96 -7.29 -33.21
C CYS A 802 19.62 -5.79 -33.21
N ILE A 803 18.94 -5.33 -34.27
CA ILE A 803 18.66 -3.90 -34.47
C ILE A 803 17.18 -3.54 -34.42
N LEU A 804 16.29 -4.54 -34.48
CA LEU A 804 14.84 -4.35 -34.51
C LEU A 804 14.11 -5.63 -34.06
N PHE A 805 13.08 -5.48 -33.23
CA PHE A 805 12.19 -6.56 -32.82
C PHE A 805 10.76 -6.30 -33.31
N ILE A 806 10.29 -7.08 -34.27
CA ILE A 806 8.89 -7.12 -34.71
C ILE A 806 8.13 -8.06 -33.76
N THR A 807 7.11 -7.55 -33.07
CA THR A 807 6.48 -8.25 -31.94
C THR A 807 4.98 -8.00 -31.85
N HIS A 808 4.25 -8.99 -31.35
CA HIS A 808 2.84 -8.84 -30.95
C HIS A 808 2.61 -7.81 -29.81
N GLY A 809 3.66 -7.35 -29.12
CA GLY A 809 3.56 -6.31 -28.08
C GLY A 809 3.15 -6.81 -26.69
N GLY A 810 3.30 -8.10 -26.39
CA GLY A 810 3.14 -8.61 -25.03
C GLY A 810 4.15 -8.00 -24.04
N VAL A 811 3.70 -7.73 -22.80
CA VAL A 811 4.45 -6.96 -21.79
C VAL A 811 5.85 -7.50 -21.46
N ILE A 812 6.03 -8.83 -21.40
CA ILE A 812 7.35 -9.46 -21.20
C ILE A 812 8.30 -9.08 -22.34
N SER A 813 7.85 -9.23 -23.59
CA SER A 813 8.65 -8.87 -24.78
C SER A 813 8.94 -7.37 -24.88
N LYS A 814 8.02 -6.50 -24.42
CA LYS A 814 8.26 -5.05 -24.28
C LYS A 814 9.39 -4.77 -23.29
N ILE A 815 9.40 -5.43 -22.13
CA ILE A 815 10.40 -5.24 -21.07
C ILE A 815 11.78 -5.76 -21.49
N GLU A 816 11.85 -6.95 -22.10
CA GLU A 816 13.10 -7.47 -22.67
C GLU A 816 13.67 -6.54 -23.75
N SER A 817 12.83 -6.05 -24.68
CA SER A 817 13.27 -5.13 -25.74
C SER A 817 13.79 -3.79 -25.18
N VAL A 818 13.16 -3.26 -24.12
CA VAL A 818 13.67 -2.09 -23.40
C VAL A 818 15.00 -2.39 -22.73
N HIS A 819 15.11 -3.52 -22.02
CA HIS A 819 16.31 -3.90 -21.30
C HIS A 819 17.51 -3.94 -22.27
N PHE A 820 17.44 -4.75 -23.33
CA PHE A 820 18.54 -4.85 -24.31
C PHE A 820 18.68 -3.62 -25.25
N GLY A 821 17.77 -2.65 -25.18
CA GLY A 821 17.85 -1.42 -25.95
C GLY A 821 17.50 -1.58 -27.44
N VAL A 822 16.65 -2.54 -27.78
CA VAL A 822 16.18 -2.86 -29.14
C VAL A 822 14.82 -2.18 -29.39
N PRO A 823 14.66 -1.36 -30.44
CA PRO A 823 13.38 -0.73 -30.76
C PRO A 823 12.42 -1.73 -31.43
N THR A 824 11.11 -1.42 -31.42
CA THR A 824 10.07 -2.40 -31.81
C THR A 824 9.16 -1.97 -32.97
N ILE A 825 8.65 -2.94 -33.72
CA ILE A 825 7.40 -2.77 -34.49
C ILE A 825 6.34 -3.61 -33.78
N GLY A 826 5.32 -2.95 -33.23
CA GLY A 826 4.24 -3.57 -32.48
C GLY A 826 3.04 -3.91 -33.36
N ILE A 827 2.66 -5.19 -33.38
CA ILE A 827 1.50 -5.72 -34.12
C ILE A 827 0.49 -6.30 -33.11
N PRO A 828 -0.30 -5.46 -32.41
CA PRO A 828 -1.19 -5.92 -31.36
C PRO A 828 -2.42 -6.64 -31.94
N VAL A 829 -2.79 -7.76 -31.32
CA VAL A 829 -3.87 -8.65 -31.79
C VAL A 829 -4.96 -8.82 -30.73
N TYR A 830 -4.61 -8.90 -29.44
CA TYR A 830 -5.57 -9.11 -28.35
C TYR A 830 -5.12 -8.53 -27.00
N GLY A 831 -6.07 -8.15 -26.14
CA GLY A 831 -5.81 -7.83 -24.74
C GLY A 831 -4.94 -6.58 -24.51
N ASP A 832 -4.00 -6.67 -23.57
CA ASP A 832 -3.12 -5.57 -23.14
C ASP A 832 -2.12 -5.11 -24.22
N GLN A 833 -1.87 -5.95 -25.23
CA GLN A 833 -0.97 -5.69 -26.36
C GLN A 833 -1.19 -4.31 -27.00
N PHE A 834 -2.46 -3.91 -27.20
CA PHE A 834 -2.79 -2.61 -27.78
C PHE A 834 -2.24 -1.45 -26.94
N ALA A 835 -2.42 -1.49 -25.62
CA ALA A 835 -1.92 -0.46 -24.70
C ALA A 835 -0.39 -0.49 -24.56
N ASN A 836 0.21 -1.68 -24.57
CA ASN A 836 1.67 -1.87 -24.53
C ASN A 836 2.37 -1.24 -25.74
N VAL A 837 1.80 -1.42 -26.94
CA VAL A 837 2.33 -0.83 -28.18
C VAL A 837 2.13 0.68 -28.21
N GLU A 838 0.92 1.20 -27.90
CA GLU A 838 0.66 2.65 -27.79
C GLU A 838 1.63 3.34 -26.80
N SER A 839 1.84 2.76 -25.63
CA SER A 839 2.82 3.21 -24.62
C SER A 839 4.25 3.31 -25.18
N SER A 840 4.61 2.43 -26.11
CA SER A 840 5.94 2.36 -26.73
C SER A 840 6.07 3.32 -27.93
N VAL A 841 4.98 3.57 -28.66
CA VAL A 841 4.90 4.61 -29.70
C VAL A 841 5.01 6.01 -29.07
N MET A 842 4.27 6.29 -27.99
CA MET A 842 4.31 7.59 -27.30
C MET A 842 5.69 7.96 -26.74
N LYS A 843 6.51 6.96 -26.39
CA LYS A 843 7.91 7.17 -25.94
C LYS A 843 8.91 7.26 -27.11
N GLY A 844 8.45 7.17 -28.35
CA GLY A 844 9.28 7.23 -29.55
C GLY A 844 10.26 6.06 -29.66
N ILE A 845 9.87 4.86 -29.21
CA ILE A 845 10.68 3.62 -29.23
C ILE A 845 10.03 2.48 -30.04
N SER A 846 8.84 2.72 -30.59
CA SER A 846 8.07 1.76 -31.38
C SER A 846 7.32 2.43 -32.52
N ILE A 847 6.99 1.65 -33.55
CA ILE A 847 5.95 1.96 -34.54
C ILE A 847 4.83 0.91 -34.37
N LYS A 848 3.57 1.32 -34.56
CA LYS A 848 2.40 0.44 -34.51
C LYS A 848 1.95 0.06 -35.91
N VAL A 849 1.75 -1.22 -36.17
CA VAL A 849 1.10 -1.75 -37.39
C VAL A 849 -0.12 -2.57 -36.97
N ASN A 850 -1.25 -2.38 -37.64
CA ASN A 850 -2.47 -3.14 -37.35
C ASN A 850 -2.52 -4.41 -38.22
N VAL A 851 -3.09 -5.51 -37.72
CA VAL A 851 -3.41 -6.68 -38.55
C VAL A 851 -4.42 -6.24 -39.62
N SER A 852 -4.04 -6.35 -40.90
CA SER A 852 -4.80 -5.85 -42.05
C SER A 852 -4.56 -6.73 -43.28
N GLY A 853 -5.35 -6.52 -44.34
CA GLY A 853 -5.10 -7.13 -45.66
C GLY A 853 -3.84 -6.63 -46.38
N PHE A 854 -3.04 -5.74 -45.76
CA PHE A 854 -1.81 -5.17 -46.32
C PHE A 854 -0.62 -5.28 -45.35
N LEU A 855 -0.68 -6.24 -44.42
CA LEU A 855 0.23 -6.36 -43.28
C LEU A 855 1.71 -6.32 -43.68
N ALA A 856 2.12 -7.05 -44.72
CA ALA A 856 3.51 -7.08 -45.17
C ALA A 856 4.01 -5.70 -45.68
N ARG A 857 3.20 -5.00 -46.48
CA ARG A 857 3.49 -3.62 -46.94
C ARG A 857 3.62 -2.66 -45.76
N ASP A 858 2.70 -2.73 -44.81
CA ASP A 858 2.65 -1.80 -43.68
C ASP A 858 3.82 -2.06 -42.70
N ILE A 859 4.24 -3.33 -42.53
CA ILE A 859 5.50 -3.70 -41.87
C ILE A 859 6.72 -3.16 -42.65
N LYS A 860 6.77 -3.33 -43.97
CA LYS A 860 7.88 -2.86 -44.83
C LYS A 860 8.13 -1.36 -44.66
N ASN A 861 7.05 -0.57 -44.66
CA ASN A 861 7.08 0.87 -44.43
C ASN A 861 7.64 1.19 -43.03
N ALA A 862 7.14 0.53 -41.99
CA ALA A 862 7.62 0.70 -40.62
C ALA A 862 9.09 0.28 -40.44
N ILE A 863 9.58 -0.75 -41.13
CA ILE A 863 11.00 -1.14 -41.14
C ILE A 863 11.84 -0.03 -41.77
N VAL A 864 11.43 0.51 -42.93
CA VAL A 864 12.14 1.60 -43.62
C VAL A 864 12.20 2.86 -42.74
N GLU A 865 11.10 3.26 -42.11
CA GLU A 865 11.03 4.40 -41.18
C GLU A 865 11.94 4.19 -39.96
N MET A 866 11.83 3.03 -39.29
CA MET A 866 12.62 2.68 -38.11
C MET A 866 14.13 2.64 -38.36
N LEU A 867 14.56 2.14 -39.53
CA LEU A 867 15.97 2.01 -39.88
C LEU A 867 16.57 3.32 -40.45
N SER A 868 15.75 4.19 -41.04
CA SER A 868 16.20 5.49 -41.56
C SER A 868 16.18 6.62 -40.51
N THR A 869 15.33 6.51 -39.49
CA THR A 869 15.09 7.59 -38.51
C THR A 869 15.88 7.37 -37.21
N PRO A 870 16.95 8.14 -36.92
CA PRO A 870 17.85 7.85 -35.80
C PRO A 870 17.22 8.02 -34.40
N SER A 871 16.09 8.73 -34.28
CA SER A 871 15.45 9.05 -33.01
C SER A 871 15.02 7.80 -32.25
N TYR A 872 14.43 6.79 -32.91
CA TYR A 872 14.02 5.53 -32.27
C TYR A 872 15.19 4.84 -31.55
N ARG A 873 16.34 4.72 -32.24
CA ARG A 873 17.55 4.08 -31.67
C ARG A 873 18.21 4.93 -30.57
N GLN A 874 18.05 6.24 -30.59
CA GLN A 874 18.49 7.11 -29.49
C GLN A 874 17.54 7.04 -28.29
N ASN A 875 16.23 7.01 -28.53
CA ASN A 875 15.21 7.00 -27.49
C ASN A 875 15.20 5.67 -26.74
N ILE A 876 15.25 4.53 -27.43
CA ILE A 876 15.31 3.22 -26.76
C ILE A 876 16.56 3.08 -25.89
N ARG A 877 17.70 3.68 -26.29
CA ARG A 877 18.92 3.73 -25.46
C ARG A 877 18.76 4.62 -24.23
N LYS A 878 18.09 5.78 -24.34
CA LYS A 878 17.75 6.63 -23.18
C LYS A 878 16.80 5.92 -22.21
N VAL A 879 15.77 5.26 -22.74
CA VAL A 879 14.77 4.50 -21.97
C VAL A 879 15.41 3.26 -21.32
N SER A 880 16.27 2.53 -22.03
CA SER A 880 17.07 1.43 -21.47
C SER A 880 17.99 1.91 -20.33
N LYS A 881 18.73 3.03 -20.51
CA LYS A 881 19.55 3.59 -19.43
C LYS A 881 18.71 3.99 -18.22
N SER A 882 17.53 4.59 -18.44
CA SER A 882 16.57 4.91 -17.37
C SER A 882 16.00 3.66 -16.69
N PHE A 883 15.76 2.58 -17.44
CA PHE A 883 15.30 1.29 -16.90
C PHE A 883 16.35 0.60 -16.01
N HIS A 884 17.64 0.80 -16.29
CA HIS A 884 18.74 0.32 -15.45
C HIS A 884 19.11 1.28 -14.29
N ASN A 885 18.67 2.53 -14.34
CA ASN A 885 18.92 3.52 -13.30
C ASN A 885 17.94 3.35 -12.12
N ARG A 886 18.12 2.24 -11.40
CA ARG A 886 17.34 1.83 -10.22
C ARG A 886 18.27 1.61 -9.02
N THR A 887 17.73 1.69 -7.81
CA THR A 887 18.50 1.60 -6.55
C THR A 887 18.92 0.17 -6.19
N MET A 888 18.26 -0.86 -6.72
CA MET A 888 18.62 -2.27 -6.58
C MET A 888 18.13 -3.10 -7.78
N SER A 889 18.70 -4.28 -8.01
CA SER A 889 18.27 -5.25 -9.03
C SER A 889 16.78 -5.62 -8.85
N PRO A 890 16.01 -5.93 -9.92
CA PRO A 890 14.65 -6.45 -9.74
C PRO A 890 14.60 -7.76 -8.93
N LYS A 891 15.69 -8.53 -8.91
CA LYS A 891 15.86 -9.71 -8.04
C LYS A 891 16.01 -9.30 -6.57
N GLU A 892 16.85 -8.29 -6.30
CA GLU A 892 17.05 -7.74 -4.95
C GLU A 892 15.76 -7.09 -4.41
N GLU A 893 15.05 -6.31 -5.22
CA GLU A 893 13.74 -5.74 -4.86
C GLU A 893 12.74 -6.85 -4.55
N LEU A 894 12.60 -7.86 -5.44
CA LEU A 894 11.69 -8.99 -5.20
C LEU A 894 12.03 -9.72 -3.91
N LEU A 895 13.31 -10.06 -3.68
CA LEU A 895 13.75 -10.76 -2.49
C LEU A 895 13.62 -9.92 -1.23
N HIS A 896 13.89 -8.62 -1.31
CA HIS A 896 13.61 -7.68 -0.24
C HIS A 896 12.13 -7.74 0.11
N ARG A 897 11.21 -7.63 -0.87
CA ARG A 897 9.75 -7.65 -0.66
C ARG A 897 9.15 -9.01 -0.26
N VAL A 898 9.76 -10.14 -0.65
CA VAL A 898 9.30 -11.46 -0.19
C VAL A 898 9.78 -11.73 1.24
N ASN A 899 11.04 -11.43 1.55
CA ASN A 899 11.48 -11.29 2.94
C ASN A 899 10.54 -10.36 3.69
N GLN A 900 10.15 -9.24 3.05
CA GLN A 900 9.29 -8.24 3.66
C GLN A 900 7.98 -8.92 4.08
N THR A 901 7.30 -9.59 3.16
CA THR A 901 5.95 -10.09 3.43
C THR A 901 5.92 -11.34 4.32
N ILE A 902 6.93 -12.23 4.26
CA ILE A 902 7.01 -13.43 5.12
C ILE A 902 7.00 -13.08 6.60
N ARG A 903 7.86 -12.12 6.99
CA ARG A 903 7.98 -11.66 8.38
C ARG A 903 6.65 -11.09 8.88
N SER A 904 5.86 -10.55 7.96
CA SER A 904 4.73 -9.65 8.15
C SER A 904 3.35 -10.28 8.31
N GLY A 905 3.22 -11.59 8.22
CA GLY A 905 1.97 -12.26 8.59
C GLY A 905 0.76 -11.83 7.72
N VAL A 906 -0.45 -12.13 8.20
CA VAL A 906 -1.69 -11.71 7.55
C VAL A 906 -1.97 -10.23 7.87
N PRO A 907 -2.15 -9.35 6.88
CA PRO A 907 -2.64 -8.00 7.12
C PRO A 907 -4.03 -8.07 7.76
N GLU A 908 -4.27 -7.31 8.84
CA GLU A 908 -5.60 -7.29 9.45
C GLU A 908 -6.65 -6.88 8.41
N LEU A 909 -7.80 -7.56 8.44
CA LEU A 909 -8.83 -7.48 7.40
C LEU A 909 -9.33 -6.05 7.20
N LEU A 910 -8.77 -5.37 6.19
CA LEU A 910 -9.08 -3.99 5.82
C LEU A 910 -10.58 -3.84 5.50
N LYS A 911 -11.34 -3.44 6.51
CA LYS A 911 -12.76 -3.10 6.39
C LYS A 911 -12.92 -2.03 5.31
N PRO A 912 -13.85 -2.21 4.35
CA PRO A 912 -13.82 -1.47 3.08
C PRO A 912 -13.90 0.05 3.26
N GLY A 913 -12.92 0.75 2.69
CA GLY A 913 -12.96 2.20 2.51
C GLY A 913 -14.19 2.60 1.69
N ARG A 914 -15.00 3.52 2.20
CA ARG A 914 -16.34 3.82 1.67
C ARG A 914 -16.33 4.88 0.55
N ALA A 915 -15.32 4.87 -0.31
CA ALA A 915 -15.13 5.86 -1.37
C ALA A 915 -16.06 5.63 -2.60
N ALA A 916 -16.28 4.36 -2.96
CA ALA A 916 -16.97 3.89 -4.17
C ALA A 916 -18.33 4.54 -4.50
N VAL A 917 -19.03 5.08 -3.51
CA VAL A 917 -20.39 5.60 -3.66
C VAL A 917 -20.44 6.84 -4.57
N PHE A 918 -19.36 7.60 -4.74
CA PHE A 918 -19.45 8.93 -5.37
C PHE A 918 -19.78 8.90 -6.87
N LYS A 919 -19.17 8.02 -7.69
CA LYS A 919 -19.57 7.90 -9.10
C LYS A 919 -20.96 7.25 -9.27
N GLU A 920 -21.36 6.31 -8.42
CA GLU A 920 -22.72 5.74 -8.50
C GLU A 920 -23.78 6.82 -8.28
N ILE A 921 -23.55 7.74 -7.33
CA ILE A 921 -24.41 8.93 -7.16
C ILE A 921 -24.34 9.84 -8.37
N PHE A 922 -23.15 10.17 -8.89
CA PHE A 922 -23.02 11.14 -9.99
C PHE A 922 -23.65 10.62 -11.29
N VAL A 923 -23.49 9.32 -11.58
CA VAL A 923 -24.18 8.64 -12.69
C VAL A 923 -25.67 8.56 -12.43
N SER A 924 -26.11 8.25 -11.20
CA SER A 924 -27.55 8.24 -10.86
C SER A 924 -28.18 9.63 -10.98
N ILE A 925 -27.48 10.69 -10.58
CA ILE A 925 -27.92 12.09 -10.75
C ILE A 925 -27.93 12.46 -12.22
N LEU A 926 -26.93 12.09 -13.02
CA LEU A 926 -26.96 12.30 -14.47
C LEU A 926 -28.11 11.55 -15.14
N VAL A 927 -28.39 10.30 -14.75
CA VAL A 927 -29.50 9.50 -15.25
C VAL A 927 -30.86 10.09 -14.82
N ILE A 928 -30.98 10.55 -13.56
CA ILE A 928 -32.19 11.23 -13.07
C ILE A 928 -32.38 12.57 -13.80
N LEU A 929 -31.33 13.37 -14.00
CA LEU A 929 -31.41 14.62 -14.75
C LEU A 929 -31.73 14.38 -16.23
N LEU A 930 -31.20 13.32 -16.84
CA LEU A 930 -31.59 12.87 -18.18
C LEU A 930 -33.08 12.48 -18.21
N ILE A 931 -33.53 11.60 -17.32
CA ILE A 931 -34.93 11.18 -17.22
C ILE A 931 -35.86 12.38 -17.02
N LEU A 932 -35.52 13.30 -16.11
CA LEU A 932 -36.28 14.53 -15.89
C LEU A 932 -36.24 15.45 -17.13
N SER A 933 -35.10 15.57 -17.82
CA SER A 933 -35.01 16.34 -19.08
C SER A 933 -35.84 15.72 -20.20
N THR A 934 -35.97 14.38 -20.25
CA THR A 934 -36.84 13.68 -21.21
C THR A 934 -38.31 13.86 -20.85
N ILE A 935 -38.68 13.79 -19.56
CA ILE A 935 -40.05 13.98 -19.08
C ILE A 935 -40.50 15.44 -19.29
N PHE A 936 -39.74 16.41 -18.77
CA PHE A 936 -40.06 17.83 -18.93
C PHE A 936 -39.87 18.31 -20.37
N GLY A 937 -38.86 17.83 -21.10
CA GLY A 937 -38.69 18.11 -22.52
C GLY A 937 -39.87 17.61 -23.34
N LYS A 938 -40.39 16.41 -23.05
CA LYS A 938 -41.60 15.88 -23.69
C LYS A 938 -42.85 16.69 -23.31
N GLN A 939 -43.01 17.10 -22.05
CA GLN A 939 -44.08 18.00 -21.63
C GLN A 939 -43.99 19.40 -22.27
N ILE A 940 -42.77 19.93 -22.51
CA ILE A 940 -42.55 21.19 -23.21
C ILE A 940 -42.86 21.05 -24.70
N ILE A 941 -42.50 19.92 -25.33
CA ILE A 941 -42.87 19.64 -26.73
C ILE A 941 -44.38 19.47 -26.88
N GLU A 942 -45.02 18.61 -26.09
CA GLU A 942 -46.47 18.38 -26.07
C GLU A 942 -47.24 19.67 -25.72
N GLY A 943 -46.72 20.46 -24.77
CA GLY A 943 -47.23 21.80 -24.45
C GLY A 943 -47.10 22.78 -25.61
N SER A 944 -45.95 22.83 -26.30
CA SER A 944 -45.73 23.71 -27.45
C SER A 944 -46.59 23.36 -28.67
N GLN A 945 -46.97 22.08 -28.82
CA GLN A 945 -47.98 21.68 -29.80
C GLN A 945 -49.39 22.13 -29.37
N LYS A 946 -49.71 22.06 -28.07
CA LYS A 946 -50.97 22.55 -27.52
C LYS A 946 -51.14 24.08 -27.62
N TYR A 947 -50.04 24.83 -27.60
CA TYR A 947 -49.97 26.27 -27.88
C TYR A 947 -49.68 26.61 -29.36
N LYS A 948 -49.94 25.68 -30.29
CA LYS A 948 -49.95 25.93 -31.76
C LYS A 948 -51.32 25.71 -32.41
N ILE A 949 -52.38 25.60 -31.59
CA ILE A 949 -53.78 25.50 -32.02
C ILE A 949 -54.65 26.53 -31.25
N LEU A 950 -54.03 27.69 -30.98
CA LEU A 950 -54.59 28.97 -30.53
C LEU A 950 -53.74 30.09 -31.19
#